data_AF-A0A9W8H393-F1
#
_entry.id   AF-A0A9W8H393-F1
#
_cell.length_a   1.000
_cell.length_b   1.000
_cell.length_c   1.000
_cell.angle_alpha   90.00
_cell.angle_beta   90.00
_cell.angle_gamma   90.00
#
_symmetry.space_group_name_H-M   'P 1'
#
loop_
_entity.id
_entity.type
_entity.pdbx_description
1 polymer ?
#
loop_
_entity_poly.entity_id
_entity_poly.type
_entity_poly.pdbx_seq_one_letter_code
_entity_poly.pdbx_strand_id
1 'polypeptide(L)'
;MALAPTPSLIVGLRLGGKTAAVFGEGAAAASRAVFALDAGADVVLYADSTPAALAKWQSAGRVRTVAASQYAAGDMGRFAVALVAGAHDGAAAHKIARDARASGVLVNVAGDAALSDFALMPTYRGASSLQIAVTTNGVAPRAAARLLGEIVGALPDGLDARLADVARLSHAVREAERQRDGALAGIGIGVGIGIGIGAAKGDGAGAAPGSPVAATATATATATATATATASVDATVANTPAPASVDGAAADSEAGGVDLAELRSAQGGSRAVDAQTATSYVAHGLSHLCFVYAARGQGLGAAALAWSRRAEKNALGEWVSALRMETRAGAGHALWGALSSGSRVAAIAPAASLPYMVPVLAGLAARRLPAVVHAAAARAPDCADAHVALHTGAVVLASSTPQEAHDVALVAHAVARAASVPVVHVAAGALDAAAATRVATHAQLAAYVDAVAADAQAAARPTIPPAAALALALARFEAAFGRTYRQLEYSGSARAETVFVALGHTAAAALAALPAALRRRDTGVLSVRALRPWDPAQLVASLPPSARRLVVLSAAAPDALFADVSLAALVARRAAPISVVRLAAGGAGHPSVPEAICAALGIEPDEEHQQQAVPIDETPAPAPAAAAVEPPALATDAIEIAKRLAFPEAFSTQLAARPGEKTFAVKVASLRRMTPDAYDRNIFHIEFDTRGTGLTYEIGDALGVYGHNDAADVDRFCAQYGLDGAQLVAAVKDGQAQTRSVHSWLTHALDLFGRPSKKFYAALADFATDAAEADKLRWLTTSDGAAEFKARVADTVTYADLLLEFASARPPPVHLVGLIAPIKPRHYSIASSARMHPGSVHLCVVSVAWTTARGEVRRGQCTRYLDSLSIGAEVVVSVKPSVMKLPPLDSQPVIMAGLGTGMAPFRAFIEERAVRKLHGADVGPMTLYFGSRHRAMEYLYGEELEAYHADGLLTNLRLAFSRDQHQKVYIQHKMREDSALLADQMLACDACFYLCGPTWPAGDVRDAMADAFSKYAGVKPAETARLIEELKESERYVLEVY
;
A
#
# COMPACT_ATOMS: atom_id res chain seq x y z
N MET A 1 -2.12 -13.27 -7.55
CA MET A 1 -3.51 -12.73 -7.61
C MET A 1 -3.82 -12.06 -6.28
N ALA A 2 -3.75 -10.73 -6.21
CA ALA A 2 -4.19 -9.96 -5.05
C ALA A 2 -5.36 -9.08 -5.50
N LEU A 3 -6.57 -9.43 -5.07
CA LEU A 3 -7.77 -8.61 -5.27
C LEU A 3 -7.56 -7.29 -4.51
N ALA A 4 -7.69 -6.16 -5.19
CA ALA A 4 -7.74 -4.86 -4.55
C ALA A 4 -9.03 -4.75 -3.70
N PRO A 5 -8.96 -4.44 -2.39
CA PRO A 5 -10.17 -4.19 -1.62
C PRO A 5 -10.69 -2.77 -1.91
N THR A 6 -11.95 -2.71 -2.33
CA THR A 6 -12.77 -1.52 -2.59
C THR A 6 -13.25 -0.89 -1.25
N PRO A 7 -13.54 0.42 -1.16
CA PRO A 7 -14.00 1.05 0.08
C PRO A 7 -15.26 0.38 0.64
N SER A 8 -15.21 0.03 1.93
CA SER A 8 -16.34 -0.48 2.71
C SER A 8 -17.08 0.67 3.40
N LEU A 9 -18.40 0.75 3.21
CA LEU A 9 -19.28 1.71 3.88
C LEU A 9 -19.93 1.04 5.10
N ILE A 10 -19.83 1.65 6.28
CA ILE A 10 -20.46 1.15 7.50
C ILE A 10 -21.81 1.85 7.71
N VAL A 11 -22.90 1.09 7.69
CA VAL A 11 -24.29 1.57 7.83
C VAL A 11 -24.95 0.90 9.03
N GLY A 12 -25.47 1.66 10.00
CA GLY A 12 -26.17 1.11 11.15
C GLY A 12 -27.67 0.92 10.93
N LEU A 13 -28.19 -0.29 11.14
CA LEU A 13 -29.62 -0.60 11.20
C LEU A 13 -30.14 -0.50 12.64
N ARG A 14 -31.21 0.26 12.85
CA ARG A 14 -31.99 0.22 14.10
C ARG A 14 -32.99 -0.93 14.05
N LEU A 15 -32.75 -1.94 14.86
CA LEU A 15 -33.56 -3.17 14.96
C LEU A 15 -34.42 -3.25 16.24
N GLY A 16 -34.22 -2.34 17.19
CA GLY A 16 -35.05 -2.23 18.39
C GLY A 16 -36.55 -2.17 18.06
N GLY A 17 -37.33 -3.09 18.63
CA GLY A 17 -38.79 -3.18 18.43
C GLY A 17 -39.25 -3.71 17.06
N LYS A 18 -38.33 -4.24 16.24
CA LYS A 18 -38.64 -4.87 14.95
C LYS A 18 -38.52 -6.39 15.05
N THR A 19 -38.98 -7.10 14.02
CA THR A 19 -38.84 -8.57 13.94
C THR A 19 -37.84 -8.98 12.86
N ALA A 20 -36.92 -9.88 13.19
CA ALA A 20 -35.97 -10.49 12.26
C ALA A 20 -36.38 -11.94 11.96
N ALA A 21 -36.19 -12.38 10.71
CA ALA A 21 -36.35 -13.78 10.34
C ALA A 21 -34.98 -14.47 10.37
N VAL A 22 -34.91 -15.64 11.01
CA VAL A 22 -33.71 -16.48 11.01
C VAL A 22 -34.07 -17.85 10.44
N PHE A 23 -33.30 -18.34 9.48
CA PHE A 23 -33.54 -19.62 8.81
C PHE A 23 -32.35 -20.55 9.05
N GLY A 24 -32.59 -21.78 9.48
CA GLY A 24 -31.56 -22.81 9.65
C GLY A 24 -31.58 -23.46 11.03
N GLU A 25 -30.70 -24.45 11.22
CA GLU A 25 -30.67 -25.32 12.41
C GLU A 25 -29.42 -25.11 13.29
N GLY A 26 -29.51 -25.59 14.54
CA GLY A 26 -28.37 -25.78 15.42
C GLY A 26 -27.64 -24.49 15.86
N ALA A 27 -26.35 -24.61 16.13
CA ALA A 27 -25.54 -23.53 16.72
C ALA A 27 -25.38 -22.30 15.79
N ALA A 28 -25.40 -22.51 14.47
CA ALA A 28 -25.30 -21.43 13.50
C ALA A 28 -26.57 -20.55 13.50
N ALA A 29 -27.75 -21.17 13.54
CA ALA A 29 -29.02 -20.46 13.65
C ALA A 29 -29.16 -19.76 14.99
N ALA A 30 -28.73 -20.41 16.08
CA ALA A 30 -28.67 -19.81 17.40
C ALA A 30 -27.82 -18.53 17.42
N SER A 31 -26.63 -18.57 16.81
CA SER A 31 -25.74 -17.40 16.72
C SER A 31 -26.40 -16.22 15.98
N ARG A 32 -27.08 -16.48 14.85
CA ARG A 32 -27.79 -15.44 14.08
C ARG A 32 -29.01 -14.87 14.82
N ALA A 33 -29.76 -15.72 15.50
CA ALA A 33 -30.89 -15.29 16.32
C ALA A 33 -30.44 -14.42 17.50
N VAL A 34 -29.37 -14.83 18.22
CA VAL A 34 -28.79 -14.02 19.29
C VAL A 34 -28.33 -12.66 18.76
N PHE A 35 -27.78 -12.59 17.56
CA PHE A 35 -27.36 -11.33 16.95
C PHE A 35 -28.52 -10.34 16.73
N ALA A 36 -29.67 -10.82 16.24
CA ALA A 36 -30.86 -9.98 16.09
C ALA A 36 -31.48 -9.61 17.47
N LEU A 37 -31.49 -10.54 18.42
CA LEU A 37 -32.00 -10.31 19.79
C LEU A 37 -31.18 -9.27 20.56
N ASP A 38 -29.85 -9.35 20.47
CA ASP A 38 -28.90 -8.41 21.07
C ASP A 38 -29.04 -7.00 20.44
N ALA A 39 -29.50 -6.90 19.19
CA ALA A 39 -29.82 -5.64 18.52
C ALA A 39 -31.22 -5.08 18.87
N GLY A 40 -31.95 -5.75 19.77
CA GLY A 40 -33.28 -5.33 20.24
C GLY A 40 -34.46 -5.79 19.37
N ALA A 41 -34.25 -6.66 18.37
CA ALA A 41 -35.33 -7.26 17.60
C ALA A 41 -35.93 -8.48 18.31
N ASP A 42 -37.18 -8.81 17.97
CA ASP A 42 -37.74 -10.14 18.19
C ASP A 42 -37.40 -11.04 17.01
N VAL A 43 -37.31 -12.35 17.25
CA VAL A 43 -36.87 -13.31 16.22
C VAL A 43 -37.95 -14.32 15.92
N VAL A 44 -38.26 -14.48 14.64
CA VAL A 44 -38.96 -15.66 14.13
C VAL A 44 -37.93 -16.62 13.56
N LEU A 45 -37.74 -17.74 14.24
CA LEU A 45 -36.81 -18.79 13.84
C LEU A 45 -37.55 -19.84 13.01
N TYR A 46 -37.21 -19.98 11.73
CA TYR A 46 -37.68 -21.04 10.87
C TYR A 46 -36.74 -22.24 10.99
N ALA A 47 -37.12 -23.17 11.86
CA ALA A 47 -36.38 -24.37 12.23
C ALA A 47 -37.37 -25.45 12.74
N ASP A 48 -37.02 -26.72 12.60
CA ASP A 48 -37.79 -27.86 13.09
C ASP A 48 -37.73 -27.97 14.62
N SER A 49 -36.70 -27.39 15.25
CA SER A 49 -36.55 -27.32 16.71
C SER A 49 -35.90 -26.02 17.18
N THR A 50 -36.14 -25.60 18.43
CA THR A 50 -35.42 -24.46 19.00
C THR A 50 -34.06 -24.89 19.55
N PRO A 51 -32.94 -24.29 19.12
CA PRO A 51 -31.63 -24.53 19.72
C PRO A 51 -31.60 -24.20 21.23
N ALA A 52 -30.95 -25.04 22.03
CA ALA A 52 -30.86 -24.87 23.49
C ALA A 52 -30.36 -23.48 23.93
N ALA A 53 -29.43 -22.88 23.16
CA ALA A 53 -28.90 -21.54 23.40
C ALA A 53 -29.95 -20.41 23.32
N LEU A 54 -31.11 -20.66 22.72
CA LEU A 54 -32.23 -19.71 22.61
C LEU A 54 -33.35 -19.96 23.63
N ALA A 55 -33.28 -21.01 24.44
CA ALA A 55 -34.37 -21.40 25.36
C ALA A 55 -34.79 -20.26 26.30
N LYS A 56 -33.82 -19.51 26.85
CA LYS A 56 -34.07 -18.33 27.70
C LYS A 56 -34.88 -17.23 26.98
N TRP A 57 -34.60 -17.03 25.70
CA TRP A 57 -35.26 -16.00 24.89
C TRP A 57 -36.64 -16.45 24.41
N GLN A 58 -36.81 -17.75 24.18
CA GLN A 58 -38.11 -18.35 23.88
C GLN A 58 -39.06 -18.26 25.08
N SER A 59 -38.59 -18.56 26.29
CA SER A 59 -39.39 -18.38 27.53
C SER A 59 -39.76 -16.92 27.79
N ALA A 60 -38.92 -15.98 27.32
CA ALA A 60 -39.18 -14.55 27.42
C ALA A 60 -40.08 -14.00 26.28
N GLY A 61 -40.60 -14.86 25.39
CA GLY A 61 -41.47 -14.47 24.29
C GLY A 61 -40.80 -13.74 23.13
N ARG A 62 -39.47 -13.56 23.16
CA ARG A 62 -38.70 -12.83 22.14
C ARG A 62 -38.26 -13.68 20.95
N VAL A 63 -38.37 -15.00 21.07
CA VAL A 63 -38.12 -15.96 19.99
C VAL A 63 -39.36 -16.81 19.76
N ARG A 64 -39.86 -16.81 18.53
CA ARG A 64 -40.93 -17.71 18.07
C ARG A 64 -40.38 -18.67 17.04
N THR A 65 -40.36 -19.95 17.36
CA THR A 65 -39.93 -21.01 16.43
C THR A 65 -41.12 -21.49 15.61
N VAL A 66 -40.91 -21.63 14.30
CA VAL A 66 -41.90 -22.05 13.30
C VAL A 66 -41.23 -23.10 12.42
N ALA A 67 -41.94 -24.17 12.05
CA ALA A 67 -41.38 -25.19 11.19
C ALA A 67 -40.95 -24.59 9.84
N ALA A 68 -39.80 -24.98 9.31
CA ALA A 68 -39.27 -24.41 8.06
C ALA A 68 -40.23 -24.58 6.87
N SER A 69 -41.01 -25.67 6.86
CA SER A 69 -42.05 -25.97 5.87
C SER A 69 -43.23 -24.98 5.86
N GLN A 70 -43.41 -24.21 6.92
CA GLN A 70 -44.49 -23.23 7.06
C GLN A 70 -44.10 -21.84 6.54
N TYR A 71 -42.88 -21.66 6.02
CA TYR A 71 -42.47 -20.42 5.39
C TYR A 71 -43.17 -20.19 4.03
N ALA A 72 -43.93 -19.11 3.92
CA ALA A 72 -44.51 -18.63 2.66
C ALA A 72 -43.84 -17.31 2.22
N ALA A 73 -43.65 -17.10 0.91
CA ALA A 73 -42.95 -15.92 0.38
C ALA A 73 -43.60 -14.58 0.82
N GLY A 74 -44.93 -14.55 0.93
CA GLY A 74 -45.69 -13.37 1.37
C GLY A 74 -45.42 -12.94 2.83
N ASP A 75 -44.85 -13.82 3.65
CA ASP A 75 -44.48 -13.48 5.02
C ASP A 75 -43.23 -12.60 5.10
N MET A 76 -42.42 -12.54 4.03
CA MET A 76 -41.09 -11.92 4.10
C MET A 76 -41.15 -10.42 4.36
N GLY A 77 -42.15 -9.71 3.81
CA GLY A 77 -42.29 -8.26 3.96
C GLY A 77 -42.55 -7.75 5.38
N ARG A 78 -42.81 -8.64 6.35
CA ARG A 78 -42.99 -8.26 7.77
C ARG A 78 -41.68 -8.18 8.57
N PHE A 79 -40.56 -8.62 7.99
CA PHE A 79 -39.28 -8.68 8.67
C PHE A 79 -38.38 -7.50 8.32
N ALA A 80 -37.62 -7.02 9.31
CA ALA A 80 -36.64 -5.97 9.09
C ALA A 80 -35.34 -6.48 8.44
N VAL A 81 -35.02 -7.77 8.65
CA VAL A 81 -33.85 -8.44 8.12
C VAL A 81 -34.08 -9.95 8.08
N ALA A 82 -33.50 -10.63 7.10
CA ALA A 82 -33.48 -12.09 6.98
C ALA A 82 -32.04 -12.62 7.14
N LEU A 83 -31.83 -13.56 8.07
CA LEU A 83 -30.53 -14.17 8.36
C LEU A 83 -30.59 -15.67 8.11
N VAL A 84 -29.85 -16.16 7.12
CA VAL A 84 -29.82 -17.58 6.76
C VAL A 84 -28.54 -18.21 7.31
N ALA A 85 -28.69 -19.11 8.28
CA ALA A 85 -27.63 -19.84 8.93
C ALA A 85 -27.39 -21.18 8.21
N GLY A 86 -26.51 -21.17 7.20
CA GLY A 86 -25.98 -22.37 6.54
C GLY A 86 -27.06 -23.26 5.91
N ALA A 87 -27.37 -23.05 4.64
CA ALA A 87 -28.28 -23.95 3.94
C ALA A 87 -27.50 -25.16 3.41
N HIS A 88 -27.75 -26.35 3.96
CA HIS A 88 -27.30 -27.61 3.35
C HIS A 88 -27.97 -27.86 1.98
N ASP A 89 -29.01 -27.11 1.64
CA ASP A 89 -29.67 -27.10 0.34
C ASP A 89 -29.58 -25.70 -0.29
N GLY A 90 -28.72 -25.56 -1.31
CA GLY A 90 -28.52 -24.31 -2.03
C GLY A 90 -29.83 -23.74 -2.60
N ALA A 91 -30.80 -24.59 -2.96
CA ALA A 91 -32.07 -24.14 -3.54
C ALA A 91 -32.91 -23.31 -2.54
N ALA A 92 -32.92 -23.70 -1.27
CA ALA A 92 -33.66 -23.02 -0.21
C ALA A 92 -33.09 -21.62 0.08
N ALA A 93 -31.76 -21.48 0.17
CA ALA A 93 -31.11 -20.17 0.36
C ALA A 93 -31.37 -19.22 -0.82
N HIS A 94 -31.30 -19.72 -2.05
CA HIS A 94 -31.60 -18.94 -3.25
C HIS A 94 -33.06 -18.47 -3.28
N LYS A 95 -33.99 -19.31 -2.82
CA LYS A 95 -35.41 -18.93 -2.70
C LYS A 95 -35.59 -17.83 -1.66
N ILE A 96 -35.07 -17.99 -0.44
CA ILE A 96 -35.20 -17.01 0.65
C ILE A 96 -34.57 -15.67 0.26
N ALA A 97 -33.39 -15.68 -0.37
CA ALA A 97 -32.74 -14.45 -0.83
C ALA A 97 -33.54 -13.73 -1.93
N ARG A 98 -34.17 -14.48 -2.83
CA ARG A 98 -35.05 -13.93 -3.87
C ARG A 98 -36.31 -13.31 -3.26
N ASP A 99 -36.95 -14.01 -2.33
CA ASP A 99 -38.17 -13.56 -1.64
C ASP A 99 -37.89 -12.30 -0.80
N ALA A 100 -36.72 -12.23 -0.13
CA ALA A 100 -36.26 -11.05 0.62
C ALA A 100 -36.07 -9.82 -0.29
N ARG A 101 -35.34 -10.00 -1.41
CA ARG A 101 -35.12 -8.92 -2.39
C ARG A 101 -36.39 -8.42 -3.03
N ALA A 102 -37.32 -9.32 -3.38
CA ALA A 102 -38.63 -8.96 -3.93
C ALA A 102 -39.47 -8.15 -2.93
N SER A 103 -39.25 -8.34 -1.63
CA SER A 103 -39.96 -7.66 -0.54
C SER A 103 -39.22 -6.44 0.02
N GLY A 104 -38.05 -6.08 -0.54
CA GLY A 104 -37.22 -4.98 -0.04
C GLY A 104 -36.56 -5.23 1.32
N VAL A 105 -36.47 -6.49 1.76
CA VAL A 105 -35.86 -6.90 3.04
C VAL A 105 -34.40 -7.28 2.80
N LEU A 106 -33.50 -6.76 3.62
CA LEU A 106 -32.08 -7.09 3.55
C LEU A 106 -31.84 -8.54 3.98
N VAL A 107 -31.10 -9.31 3.17
CA VAL A 107 -30.73 -10.70 3.48
C VAL A 107 -29.23 -10.90 3.69
N ASN A 108 -28.85 -11.71 4.67
CA ASN A 108 -27.50 -12.26 4.81
C ASN A 108 -27.55 -13.79 4.82
N VAL A 109 -26.80 -14.41 3.91
CA VAL A 109 -26.61 -15.85 3.82
C VAL A 109 -25.20 -16.20 4.32
N ALA A 110 -25.12 -16.96 5.40
CA ALA A 110 -23.86 -17.33 6.01
C ALA A 110 -22.97 -18.12 5.03
N GLY A 111 -21.75 -17.65 4.81
CA GLY A 111 -20.77 -18.31 3.93
C GLY A 111 -20.98 -18.05 2.44
N ASP A 112 -22.05 -17.37 2.03
CA ASP A 112 -22.35 -17.07 0.62
C ASP A 112 -22.55 -15.57 0.39
N ALA A 113 -21.49 -14.92 -0.11
CA ALA A 113 -21.48 -13.50 -0.40
C ALA A 113 -22.35 -13.12 -1.61
N ALA A 114 -22.59 -14.04 -2.56
CA ALA A 114 -23.39 -13.75 -3.76
C ALA A 114 -24.89 -13.66 -3.44
N LEU A 115 -25.34 -14.41 -2.42
CA LEU A 115 -26.71 -14.41 -1.93
C LEU A 115 -26.98 -13.38 -0.83
N SER A 116 -25.94 -12.68 -0.35
CA SER A 116 -26.04 -11.68 0.73
C SER A 116 -26.11 -10.26 0.18
N ASP A 117 -26.99 -9.42 0.73
CA ASP A 117 -27.03 -7.98 0.41
C ASP A 117 -26.04 -7.18 1.27
N PHE A 118 -25.58 -7.76 2.38
CA PHE A 118 -24.58 -7.19 3.27
C PHE A 118 -23.71 -8.28 3.87
N ALA A 119 -22.46 -7.96 4.19
CA ALA A 119 -21.63 -8.82 5.01
C ALA A 119 -21.89 -8.48 6.48
N LEU A 120 -22.25 -9.47 7.29
CA LEU A 120 -22.10 -9.31 8.73
C LEU A 120 -20.60 -9.09 8.99
N MET A 121 -20.24 -7.95 9.55
CA MET A 121 -18.90 -7.60 10.00
C MET A 121 -18.82 -7.73 11.52
N PRO A 122 -17.63 -7.78 12.14
CA PRO A 122 -17.53 -7.71 13.59
C PRO A 122 -17.94 -6.31 14.02
N THR A 123 -19.13 -6.21 14.60
CA THR A 123 -19.83 -4.94 14.82
C THR A 123 -19.85 -4.56 16.28
N TYR A 124 -19.67 -3.26 16.50
CA TYR A 124 -19.80 -2.57 17.79
C TYR A 124 -21.16 -2.87 18.44
N ARG A 125 -21.14 -3.22 19.74
CA ARG A 125 -22.31 -3.45 20.58
C ARG A 125 -22.66 -2.17 21.35
N GLY A 126 -23.70 -1.46 20.90
CA GLY A 126 -24.44 -0.48 21.70
C GLY A 126 -25.90 -0.89 21.78
N ALA A 127 -26.56 -0.71 22.93
CA ALA A 127 -27.85 -1.31 23.30
C ALA A 127 -29.08 -0.96 22.43
N SER A 128 -28.93 -0.32 21.27
CA SER A 128 -30.05 0.13 20.43
C SER A 128 -29.77 0.26 18.93
N SER A 129 -28.57 -0.10 18.44
CA SER A 129 -28.28 -0.07 17.00
C SER A 129 -27.32 -1.18 16.59
N LEU A 130 -27.65 -1.83 15.47
CA LEU A 130 -26.79 -2.80 14.82
C LEU A 130 -25.96 -2.09 13.76
N GLN A 131 -24.64 -1.96 13.94
CA GLN A 131 -23.79 -1.51 12.85
C GLN A 131 -23.66 -2.65 11.81
N ILE A 132 -23.71 -2.36 10.52
CA ILE A 132 -23.52 -3.33 9.43
C ILE A 132 -22.55 -2.71 8.43
N ALA A 133 -21.41 -3.34 8.16
CA ALA A 133 -20.58 -2.89 7.05
C ALA A 133 -21.10 -3.51 5.74
N VAL A 134 -21.54 -2.66 4.82
CA VAL A 134 -21.84 -3.05 3.46
C VAL A 134 -20.52 -3.05 2.69
N THR A 135 -19.93 -4.23 2.55
CA THR A 135 -18.94 -4.50 1.50
C THR A 135 -19.66 -5.19 0.36
N THR A 136 -19.50 -4.70 -0.86
CA THR A 136 -20.08 -5.38 -2.03
C THR A 136 -19.11 -6.36 -2.66
N ASN A 137 -17.83 -6.42 -2.24
CA ASN A 137 -16.76 -7.17 -2.94
C ASN A 137 -16.80 -7.01 -4.48
N GLY A 138 -17.38 -5.91 -4.99
CA GLY A 138 -17.59 -5.68 -6.43
C GLY A 138 -18.84 -6.30 -7.09
N VAL A 139 -19.78 -6.94 -6.36
CA VAL A 139 -20.86 -7.74 -6.97
C VAL A 139 -22.15 -6.95 -7.28
N ALA A 140 -22.36 -5.76 -6.70
CA ALA A 140 -23.58 -4.95 -6.93
C ALA A 140 -23.33 -3.42 -6.99
N PRO A 141 -22.60 -2.91 -8.01
CA PRO A 141 -22.25 -1.49 -8.14
C PRO A 141 -23.48 -0.54 -8.26
N ARG A 142 -24.60 -1.01 -8.82
CA ARG A 142 -25.84 -0.22 -8.93
C ARG A 142 -26.54 0.00 -7.59
N ALA A 143 -26.46 -0.94 -6.65
CA ALA A 143 -27.04 -0.80 -5.32
C ALA A 143 -26.23 0.19 -4.46
N ALA A 144 -24.90 0.14 -4.58
CA ALA A 144 -24.00 1.11 -3.95
C ALA A 144 -24.22 2.53 -4.50
N ALA A 145 -24.33 2.70 -5.82
CA ALA A 145 -24.62 4.00 -6.44
C ALA A 145 -26.01 4.55 -6.07
N ARG A 146 -27.02 3.69 -5.95
CA ARG A 146 -28.37 4.07 -5.52
C ARG A 146 -28.41 4.48 -4.04
N LEU A 147 -27.79 3.72 -3.14
CA LEU A 147 -27.68 4.08 -1.71
C LEU A 147 -26.87 5.37 -1.51
N LEU A 148 -25.78 5.55 -2.28
CA LEU A 148 -25.02 6.79 -2.28
C LEU A 148 -25.89 7.97 -2.79
N GLY A 149 -26.65 7.77 -3.86
CA GLY A 149 -27.56 8.78 -4.41
C GLY A 149 -28.73 9.13 -3.50
N GLU A 150 -29.31 8.16 -2.80
CA GLU A 150 -30.39 8.38 -1.81
C GLU A 150 -29.88 9.08 -0.54
N ILE A 151 -28.62 8.82 -0.14
CA ILE A 151 -27.97 9.48 1.02
C ILE A 151 -27.50 10.90 0.66
N VAL A 152 -26.91 11.08 -0.53
CA VAL A 152 -26.43 12.40 -1.01
C VAL A 152 -27.59 13.31 -1.39
N GLY A 153 -28.66 12.77 -1.98
CA GLY A 153 -29.88 13.53 -2.31
C GLY A 153 -30.73 13.93 -1.10
N ALA A 154 -30.46 13.39 0.09
CA ALA A 154 -31.16 13.72 1.34
C ALA A 154 -30.46 14.80 2.19
N LEU A 155 -29.30 15.31 1.75
CA LEU A 155 -28.56 16.35 2.46
C LEU A 155 -28.85 17.72 1.83
N PRO A 156 -29.28 18.75 2.59
CA PRO A 156 -29.61 20.05 2.04
C PRO A 156 -28.38 20.86 1.59
N ASP A 157 -28.53 21.62 0.50
CA ASP A 157 -27.45 22.39 -0.14
C ASP A 157 -26.84 23.48 0.75
N GLY A 158 -25.51 23.64 0.69
CA GLY A 158 -24.73 24.66 1.41
C GLY A 158 -24.24 24.24 2.80
N LEU A 159 -24.27 22.95 3.13
CA LEU A 159 -23.81 22.41 4.42
C LEU A 159 -22.32 22.64 4.67
N ASP A 160 -21.52 22.69 3.61
CA ASP A 160 -20.09 22.98 3.58
C ASP A 160 -19.75 24.39 4.10
N ALA A 161 -20.55 25.41 3.76
CA ALA A 161 -20.40 26.76 4.31
C ALA A 161 -20.85 26.83 5.79
N ARG A 162 -21.94 26.14 6.14
CA ARG A 162 -22.45 26.11 7.53
C ARG A 162 -21.59 25.27 8.47
N LEU A 163 -20.91 24.25 7.97
CA LEU A 163 -19.92 23.45 8.71
C LEU A 163 -18.70 24.27 9.11
N ALA A 164 -18.25 25.16 8.23
CA ALA A 164 -17.17 26.10 8.52
C ALA A 164 -17.58 27.17 9.55
N ASP A 165 -18.82 27.65 9.50
CA ASP A 165 -19.36 28.59 10.49
C ASP A 165 -19.60 27.95 11.86
N VAL A 166 -20.04 26.69 11.91
CA VAL A 166 -20.17 25.91 13.14
C VAL A 166 -18.80 25.62 13.77
N ALA A 167 -17.76 25.36 12.96
CA ALA A 167 -16.39 25.21 13.45
C ALA A 167 -15.84 26.52 14.06
N ARG A 168 -16.11 27.67 13.42
CA ARG A 168 -15.74 29.00 13.93
C ARG A 168 -16.49 29.38 15.21
N LEU A 169 -17.80 29.13 15.26
CA LEU A 169 -18.62 29.38 16.44
C LEU A 169 -18.24 28.46 17.60
N SER A 170 -17.94 27.19 17.32
CA SER A 170 -17.44 26.23 18.32
C SER A 170 -16.06 26.61 18.86
N HIS A 171 -15.23 27.30 18.08
CA HIS A 171 -13.95 27.83 18.55
C HIS A 171 -14.17 29.02 19.49
N ALA A 172 -14.97 30.00 19.07
CA ALA A 172 -15.26 31.21 19.85
C ALA A 172 -15.99 30.91 21.18
N VAL A 173 -16.91 29.93 21.18
CA VAL A 173 -17.62 29.49 22.39
C VAL A 173 -16.67 28.79 23.36
N ARG A 174 -15.73 27.97 22.89
CA ARG A 174 -14.71 27.30 23.75
C ARG A 174 -13.66 28.27 24.29
N GLU A 175 -13.44 29.38 23.60
CA GLU A 175 -12.58 30.47 24.07
C GLU A 175 -13.30 31.31 25.14
N ALA A 176 -14.60 31.55 24.96
CA ALA A 176 -15.46 32.20 25.95
C ALA A 176 -15.70 31.33 27.19
N GLU A 177 -15.86 30.00 27.06
CA GLU A 177 -16.02 29.04 28.16
C GLU A 177 -14.76 28.92 29.02
N ARG A 178 -13.57 28.95 28.41
CA ARG A 178 -12.29 29.02 29.14
C ARG A 178 -12.14 30.27 30.01
N GLN A 179 -12.82 31.36 29.67
CA GLN A 179 -12.86 32.59 30.46
C GLN A 179 -14.00 32.60 31.51
N ARG A 180 -14.89 31.60 31.51
CA ARG A 180 -16.17 31.60 32.26
C ARG A 180 -16.34 30.45 33.25
N ASP A 181 -15.29 29.76 33.66
CA ASP A 181 -15.28 28.76 34.75
C ASP A 181 -15.55 29.41 36.13
N GLY A 182 -16.72 30.03 36.30
CA GLY A 182 -17.15 30.66 37.55
C GLY A 182 -18.66 30.80 37.77
N ALA A 183 -19.55 30.69 36.76
CA ALA A 183 -20.98 30.82 37.03
C ALA A 183 -21.88 30.19 35.96
N LEU A 184 -22.88 29.43 36.47
CA LEU A 184 -24.10 28.94 35.82
C LEU A 184 -23.99 27.64 34.99
N ALA A 185 -24.28 26.54 35.68
CA ALA A 185 -24.83 25.33 35.09
C ALA A 185 -26.26 25.57 34.57
N GLY A 186 -26.55 25.07 33.37
CA GLY A 186 -27.90 24.95 32.85
C GLY A 186 -28.18 25.82 31.62
N ILE A 187 -28.06 25.20 30.45
CA ILE A 187 -28.76 25.42 29.16
C ILE A 187 -27.75 25.14 28.04
N GLY A 188 -27.97 24.09 27.24
CA GLY A 188 -27.12 23.73 26.11
C GLY A 188 -27.91 23.08 24.97
N ILE A 189 -28.06 23.83 23.88
CA ILE A 189 -28.55 23.40 22.56
C ILE A 189 -27.36 22.76 21.82
N GLY A 190 -27.53 21.56 21.23
CA GLY A 190 -26.45 20.86 20.52
C GLY A 190 -26.79 20.57 19.05
N VAL A 191 -25.97 21.09 18.14
CA VAL A 191 -25.89 20.68 16.72
C VAL A 191 -24.46 20.17 16.50
N GLY A 192 -24.32 18.92 16.01
CA GLY A 192 -23.02 18.31 15.71
C GLY A 192 -23.09 17.49 14.42
N ILE A 193 -22.11 17.66 13.54
CA ILE A 193 -21.94 16.87 12.32
C ILE A 193 -20.74 15.94 12.51
N GLY A 194 -21.08 14.68 12.71
CA GLY A 194 -20.30 13.47 12.48
C GLY A 194 -21.35 12.38 12.28
N ILE A 195 -21.33 11.68 11.14
CA ILE A 195 -22.41 10.75 10.77
C ILE A 195 -22.43 9.58 11.76
N GLY A 196 -23.38 9.67 12.69
CA GLY A 196 -23.61 8.78 13.82
C GLY A 196 -24.21 9.54 15.00
N ILE A 197 -25.41 10.12 14.87
CA ILE A 197 -26.12 10.71 16.02
C ILE A 197 -27.02 9.66 16.69
N GLY A 198 -26.74 9.43 17.97
CA GLY A 198 -27.70 8.92 18.93
C GLY A 198 -27.44 9.55 20.29
N ALA A 199 -28.31 10.49 20.70
CA ALA A 199 -28.65 10.68 22.10
C ALA A 199 -30.13 11.06 22.21
N ALA A 200 -30.83 10.38 23.12
CA ALA A 200 -32.24 10.53 23.41
C ALA A 200 -32.53 11.82 24.19
N LYS A 201 -33.75 12.36 24.04
CA LYS A 201 -34.40 13.17 25.08
C LYS A 201 -35.79 12.59 25.35
N GLY A 202 -36.08 12.41 26.63
CA GLY A 202 -37.41 12.06 27.12
C GLY A 202 -38.40 13.22 26.97
N ASP A 203 -39.68 12.83 26.94
CA ASP A 203 -40.85 13.67 26.69
C ASP A 203 -41.09 14.76 27.76
N GLY A 204 -41.70 15.87 27.33
CA GLY A 204 -42.26 16.89 28.24
C GLY A 204 -42.66 18.22 27.60
N ALA A 205 -43.88 18.27 27.04
CA ALA A 205 -44.86 19.38 26.92
C ALA A 205 -44.46 20.85 26.56
N GLY A 206 -45.18 21.43 25.57
CA GLY A 206 -45.82 22.76 25.71
C GLY A 206 -45.37 23.97 24.83
N ALA A 207 -46.16 24.26 23.78
CA ALA A 207 -46.64 25.58 23.29
C ALA A 207 -45.74 26.71 22.68
N ALA A 208 -46.14 27.08 21.44
CA ALA A 208 -46.36 28.42 20.82
C ALA A 208 -45.20 29.34 20.29
N PRO A 209 -45.48 30.22 19.28
CA PRO A 209 -44.49 30.81 18.35
C PRO A 209 -44.24 32.34 18.48
N GLY A 210 -43.13 32.85 17.94
CA GLY A 210 -42.87 34.29 17.82
C GLY A 210 -41.59 34.64 17.03
N SER A 211 -41.66 35.68 16.19
CA SER A 211 -40.73 36.09 15.12
C SER A 211 -39.66 37.14 15.59
N PRO A 212 -38.97 37.95 14.74
CA PRO A 212 -37.53 37.90 14.47
C PRO A 212 -36.76 39.19 14.89
N VAL A 213 -35.42 39.17 14.99
CA VAL A 213 -34.61 40.42 14.96
C VAL A 213 -33.23 40.20 14.33
N ALA A 214 -32.89 41.11 13.42
CA ALA A 214 -31.61 41.28 12.70
C ALA A 214 -30.56 42.06 13.51
N ALA A 215 -29.27 41.87 13.21
CA ALA A 215 -28.25 42.91 13.37
C ALA A 215 -26.96 42.63 12.57
N THR A 216 -26.73 43.51 11.60
CA THR A 216 -25.50 43.88 10.89
C THR A 216 -24.36 44.34 11.81
N ALA A 217 -23.09 44.09 11.43
CA ALA A 217 -22.02 45.10 11.42
C ALA A 217 -20.72 44.62 10.73
N THR A 218 -20.19 45.55 9.95
CA THR A 218 -19.03 45.58 9.04
C THR A 218 -17.74 45.97 9.77
N ALA A 219 -16.55 45.56 9.29
CA ALA A 219 -15.43 46.47 8.96
C ALA A 219 -14.09 45.77 8.62
N THR A 220 -13.61 46.17 7.46
CA THR A 220 -12.30 46.17 6.76
C THR A 220 -11.03 46.46 7.60
N ALA A 221 -9.89 45.87 7.23
CA ALA A 221 -8.63 46.58 6.87
C ALA A 221 -7.45 45.62 6.51
N THR A 222 -6.54 46.16 5.71
CA THR A 222 -5.54 45.59 4.80
C THR A 222 -4.11 45.53 5.38
N ALA A 223 -3.23 44.64 4.87
CA ALA A 223 -1.82 44.86 4.45
C ALA A 223 -0.78 43.75 4.82
N THR A 224 -0.29 43.09 3.76
CA THR A 224 1.09 42.74 3.33
C THR A 224 2.24 42.34 4.30
N ALA A 225 2.92 41.22 3.91
CA ALA A 225 4.38 40.97 3.84
C ALA A 225 5.01 39.84 4.72
N THR A 226 5.43 38.77 4.03
CA THR A 226 6.65 37.92 4.14
C THR A 226 7.31 37.62 5.50
N ALA A 227 7.39 36.34 5.88
CA ALA A 227 8.59 35.67 6.43
C ALA A 227 8.41 34.14 6.56
N THR A 228 9.48 33.42 6.23
CA THR A 228 9.81 32.01 6.49
C THR A 228 9.41 31.48 7.87
N ALA A 229 8.80 30.29 7.93
CA ALA A 229 8.75 29.46 9.15
C ALA A 229 8.71 27.96 8.84
N THR A 230 9.68 27.25 9.41
CA THR A 230 9.72 25.81 9.66
C THR A 230 8.47 25.33 10.40
N ALA A 231 7.73 24.36 9.85
CA ALA A 231 6.57 23.76 10.51
C ALA A 231 6.97 22.47 11.26
N SER A 232 7.03 22.58 12.58
CA SER A 232 6.89 21.48 13.53
C SER A 232 5.46 20.94 13.49
N VAL A 233 5.28 19.63 13.34
CA VAL A 233 3.97 18.98 13.39
C VAL A 233 3.65 18.64 14.84
N ASP A 234 3.01 19.58 15.55
CA ASP A 234 2.21 19.27 16.74
C ASP A 234 0.74 19.19 16.31
N ALA A 235 0.22 17.96 16.22
CA ALA A 235 -1.19 17.71 15.95
C ALA A 235 -1.89 17.35 17.28
N THR A 236 -2.49 18.34 17.93
CA THR A 236 -3.43 18.13 19.04
C THR A 236 -4.83 17.91 18.47
N VAL A 237 -5.36 16.69 18.61
CA VAL A 237 -6.74 16.33 18.23
C VAL A 237 -7.57 16.20 19.51
N ALA A 238 -8.54 17.11 19.70
CA ALA A 238 -9.45 17.10 20.85
C ALA A 238 -10.53 16.02 20.70
N ASN A 239 -10.67 15.16 21.72
CA ASN A 239 -11.56 14.00 21.75
C ASN A 239 -12.94 14.32 22.41
N THR A 240 -13.95 13.56 21.98
CA THR A 240 -15.41 13.62 22.28
C THR A 240 -15.75 13.34 23.77
N PRO A 241 -16.89 13.82 24.33
CA PRO A 241 -17.23 13.59 25.74
C PRO A 241 -17.65 12.14 26.05
N ALA A 242 -17.50 11.74 27.31
CA ALA A 242 -17.69 10.39 27.83
C ALA A 242 -19.09 9.78 27.56
N PRO A 243 -19.21 8.44 27.37
CA PRO A 243 -20.51 7.79 27.27
C PRO A 243 -21.22 7.81 28.63
N ALA A 244 -22.51 8.14 28.62
CA ALA A 244 -23.37 8.13 29.82
C ALA A 244 -23.43 6.73 30.44
N SER A 245 -23.26 6.66 31.77
CA SER A 245 -23.48 5.45 32.57
C SER A 245 -24.93 4.98 32.43
N VAL A 246 -25.13 3.74 31.98
CA VAL A 246 -26.44 3.09 31.95
C VAL A 246 -26.48 1.98 32.98
N ASP A 247 -27.38 2.12 33.95
CA ASP A 247 -27.71 1.12 34.95
C ASP A 247 -28.16 -0.19 34.31
N GLY A 248 -27.48 -1.28 34.69
CA GLY A 248 -27.72 -2.63 34.17
C GLY A 248 -26.91 -3.67 34.93
N ALA A 249 -26.95 -3.62 36.26
CA ALA A 249 -26.34 -4.61 37.13
C ALA A 249 -27.19 -5.90 37.13
N ALA A 250 -26.93 -6.85 36.22
CA ALA A 250 -27.25 -8.28 36.39
C ALA A 250 -26.85 -9.13 35.17
N ALA A 251 -25.54 -9.39 34.98
CA ALA A 251 -24.96 -10.62 34.42
C ALA A 251 -23.44 -10.43 34.26
N ASP A 252 -22.66 -11.47 34.55
CA ASP A 252 -21.18 -11.57 34.46
C ASP A 252 -20.41 -11.20 35.74
N SER A 253 -20.59 -12.03 36.77
CA SER A 253 -19.74 -12.10 37.97
C SER A 253 -18.44 -12.92 37.76
N GLU A 254 -17.86 -12.96 36.56
CA GLU A 254 -16.72 -13.87 36.26
C GLU A 254 -15.54 -13.26 35.48
N ALA A 255 -15.11 -12.02 35.75
CA ALA A 255 -13.79 -11.58 35.30
C ALA A 255 -13.13 -10.63 36.32
N GLY A 256 -12.08 -11.13 36.99
CA GLY A 256 -11.31 -10.45 38.03
C GLY A 256 -10.64 -9.16 37.53
N GLY A 257 -11.27 -8.02 37.82
CA GLY A 257 -10.79 -6.71 37.39
C GLY A 257 -9.72 -6.16 38.31
N VAL A 258 -8.44 -6.33 37.94
CA VAL A 258 -7.33 -5.57 38.54
C VAL A 258 -7.61 -4.08 38.34
N ASP A 259 -7.56 -3.31 39.42
CA ASP A 259 -7.81 -1.87 39.38
C ASP A 259 -6.62 -1.15 38.69
N LEU A 260 -6.94 -0.32 37.70
CA LEU A 260 -5.92 0.45 36.98
C LEU A 260 -5.21 1.45 37.91
N ALA A 261 -5.90 1.95 38.94
CA ALA A 261 -5.30 2.82 39.95
C ALA A 261 -4.21 2.11 40.77
N GLU A 262 -4.37 0.82 41.06
CA GLU A 262 -3.38 0.00 41.78
C GLU A 262 -2.12 -0.29 40.95
N LEU A 263 -2.28 -0.39 39.62
CA LEU A 263 -1.18 -0.53 38.67
C LEU A 263 -0.45 0.81 38.41
N ARG A 264 -1.19 1.93 38.36
CA ARG A 264 -0.62 3.28 38.17
C ARG A 264 0.18 3.79 39.37
N SER A 265 -0.25 3.46 40.58
CA SER A 265 0.33 3.95 41.84
C SER A 265 1.60 3.20 42.28
N ALA A 266 2.04 2.21 41.52
CA ALA A 266 3.24 1.43 41.81
C ALA A 266 4.51 2.28 41.63
N GLN A 267 4.92 3.01 42.68
CA GLN A 267 6.25 3.60 42.79
C GLN A 267 7.31 2.48 42.98
N GLY A 268 7.62 1.74 41.92
CA GLY A 268 8.73 0.79 41.88
C GLY A 268 8.52 -0.59 42.52
N GLY A 269 7.31 -0.92 42.99
CA GLY A 269 6.99 -2.23 43.57
C GLY A 269 6.51 -3.27 42.55
N SER A 270 6.83 -4.56 42.78
CA SER A 270 6.31 -5.67 41.97
C SER A 270 4.84 -5.96 42.30
N ARG A 271 4.03 -6.27 41.28
CA ARG A 271 2.61 -6.63 41.40
C ARG A 271 2.37 -8.04 40.86
N ALA A 272 1.46 -8.79 41.48
CA ALA A 272 1.02 -10.07 40.94
C ALA A 272 0.09 -9.81 39.76
N VAL A 273 0.60 -9.94 38.54
CA VAL A 273 -0.18 -9.80 37.30
C VAL A 273 0.15 -10.94 36.35
N ASP A 274 -0.86 -11.38 35.59
CA ASP A 274 -0.67 -12.30 34.47
C ASP A 274 -0.20 -11.54 33.22
N ALA A 275 0.24 -12.29 32.20
CA ALA A 275 0.76 -11.73 30.96
C ALA A 275 -0.30 -10.95 30.14
N GLN A 276 -1.59 -11.33 30.22
CA GLN A 276 -2.68 -10.66 29.50
C GLN A 276 -3.02 -9.32 30.12
N THR A 277 -3.07 -9.25 31.45
CA THR A 277 -3.26 -8.03 32.22
C THR A 277 -2.09 -7.08 31.99
N ALA A 278 -0.85 -7.57 32.04
CA ALA A 278 0.35 -6.80 31.76
C ALA A 278 0.36 -6.20 30.33
N THR A 279 -0.02 -7.01 29.34
CA THR A 279 -0.08 -6.56 27.94
C THR A 279 -1.25 -5.60 27.70
N SER A 280 -2.41 -5.87 28.30
CA SER A 280 -3.59 -5.00 28.26
C SER A 280 -3.30 -3.63 28.86
N TYR A 281 -2.52 -3.59 29.94
CA TYR A 281 -2.10 -2.35 30.60
C TYR A 281 -1.29 -1.45 29.66
N VAL A 282 -0.28 -2.00 28.97
CA VAL A 282 0.52 -1.24 28.00
C VAL A 282 -0.32 -0.84 26.78
N ALA A 283 -1.14 -1.74 26.24
CA ALA A 283 -2.02 -1.47 25.10
C ALA A 283 -3.01 -0.34 25.39
N HIS A 284 -3.63 -0.35 26.58
CA HIS A 284 -4.49 0.72 27.06
C HIS A 284 -3.70 2.01 27.30
N GLY A 285 -2.50 1.92 27.89
CA GLY A 285 -1.66 3.07 28.19
C GLY A 285 -1.19 3.85 26.96
N LEU A 286 -1.00 3.20 25.80
CA LEU A 286 -0.35 3.81 24.63
C LEU A 286 -1.26 3.98 23.39
N SER A 287 -2.54 3.62 23.48
CA SER A 287 -3.48 3.66 22.34
C SER A 287 -4.68 4.57 22.61
N HIS A 288 -5.31 5.07 21.53
CA HIS A 288 -6.63 5.70 21.58
C HIS A 288 -7.73 4.64 21.40
N LEU A 289 -7.44 3.64 20.55
CA LEU A 289 -8.35 2.55 20.22
C LEU A 289 -7.68 1.19 20.48
N CYS A 290 -8.39 0.30 21.18
CA CYS A 290 -7.93 -1.06 21.45
C CYS A 290 -8.97 -2.09 20.99
N PHE A 291 -8.64 -2.94 20.01
CA PHE A 291 -9.56 -3.96 19.50
C PHE A 291 -9.29 -5.33 20.15
N VAL A 292 -10.30 -5.94 20.76
CA VAL A 292 -10.18 -7.19 21.54
C VAL A 292 -10.90 -8.35 20.83
N TYR A 293 -10.16 -9.25 20.19
CA TYR A 293 -10.69 -10.38 19.38
C TYR A 293 -10.93 -11.64 20.23
N ALA A 294 -11.76 -11.56 21.27
CA ALA A 294 -11.97 -12.66 22.22
C ALA A 294 -13.35 -13.32 22.10
N ALA A 295 -13.39 -14.66 22.06
CA ALA A 295 -14.62 -15.42 22.20
C ALA A 295 -15.26 -15.21 23.59
N ARG A 296 -16.60 -15.33 23.71
CA ARG A 296 -17.29 -15.23 25.02
C ARG A 296 -16.73 -16.31 25.96
N GLY A 297 -16.34 -15.92 27.19
CA GLY A 297 -15.79 -16.81 28.22
C GLY A 297 -14.26 -16.97 28.27
N GLN A 298 -13.48 -16.42 27.33
CA GLN A 298 -12.03 -16.67 27.26
C GLN A 298 -11.12 -15.73 28.09
N GLY A 299 -11.66 -14.81 28.90
CA GLY A 299 -10.87 -13.88 29.74
C GLY A 299 -9.98 -12.85 29.01
N LEU A 300 -9.65 -13.09 27.74
CA LEU A 300 -8.72 -12.30 26.93
C LEU A 300 -9.18 -10.85 26.76
N GLY A 301 -8.29 -9.90 27.10
CA GLY A 301 -8.54 -8.46 27.02
C GLY A 301 -9.65 -7.96 27.96
N ALA A 302 -10.06 -8.75 28.96
CA ALA A 302 -11.11 -8.35 29.92
C ALA A 302 -10.75 -7.08 30.70
N ALA A 303 -9.48 -6.92 31.08
CA ALA A 303 -8.98 -5.72 31.77
C ALA A 303 -9.14 -4.45 30.92
N ALA A 304 -8.69 -4.47 29.66
CA ALA A 304 -8.84 -3.33 28.74
C ALA A 304 -10.32 -2.95 28.51
N LEU A 305 -11.21 -3.94 28.38
CA LEU A 305 -12.65 -3.72 28.25
C LEU A 305 -13.27 -3.16 29.56
N ALA A 306 -12.76 -3.55 30.72
CA ALA A 306 -13.21 -3.03 32.01
C ALA A 306 -12.78 -1.57 32.21
N TRP A 307 -11.52 -1.24 31.96
CA TRP A 307 -10.99 0.12 32.09
C TRP A 307 -11.65 1.09 31.12
N SER A 308 -11.90 0.68 29.88
CA SER A 308 -12.65 1.50 28.92
C SER A 308 -14.08 1.78 29.38
N ARG A 309 -14.78 0.79 29.96
CA ARG A 309 -16.14 0.99 30.55
C ARG A 309 -16.16 1.92 31.75
N ARG A 310 -15.07 1.95 32.53
CA ARG A 310 -14.89 2.89 33.64
C ARG A 310 -14.43 4.28 33.19
N ALA A 311 -14.31 4.50 31.88
CA ALA A 311 -13.71 5.70 31.29
C ALA A 311 -12.34 5.99 31.91
N GLU A 312 -11.43 5.03 31.90
CA GLU A 312 -10.08 5.27 32.40
C GLU A 312 -9.20 5.95 31.34
N LYS A 313 -8.36 6.90 31.77
CA LYS A 313 -7.42 7.60 30.87
C LYS A 313 -6.15 6.78 30.58
N ASN A 314 -5.58 6.93 29.39
CA ASN A 314 -4.29 6.35 29.02
C ASN A 314 -3.11 7.16 29.58
N ALA A 315 -1.89 6.80 29.19
CA ALA A 315 -0.68 7.52 29.58
C ALA A 315 -0.54 8.91 28.94
N LEU A 316 -1.37 9.20 27.93
CA LEU A 316 -1.43 10.47 27.21
C LEU A 316 -2.48 11.43 27.81
N GLY A 317 -3.19 11.00 28.86
CA GLY A 317 -4.26 11.79 29.48
C GLY A 317 -5.60 11.74 28.73
N GLU A 318 -5.74 10.83 27.78
CA GLU A 318 -6.89 10.70 26.88
C GLU A 318 -7.73 9.46 27.20
N TRP A 319 -9.02 9.47 26.80
CA TRP A 319 -9.90 8.31 26.98
C TRP A 319 -9.60 7.21 25.96
N VAL A 320 -9.64 5.95 26.41
CA VAL A 320 -9.43 4.77 25.55
C VAL A 320 -10.75 4.08 25.26
N SER A 321 -10.99 3.80 23.97
CA SER A 321 -12.12 2.97 23.56
C SER A 321 -11.64 1.56 23.24
N ALA A 322 -11.99 0.61 24.13
CA ALA A 322 -11.73 -0.81 23.94
C ALA A 322 -12.96 -1.51 23.36
N LEU A 323 -12.81 -2.14 22.20
CA LEU A 323 -13.91 -2.66 21.39
C LEU A 323 -13.75 -4.17 21.22
N ARG A 324 -14.75 -4.95 21.66
CA ARG A 324 -14.75 -6.40 21.44
C ARG A 324 -15.09 -6.72 19.99
N MET A 325 -14.26 -7.56 19.37
CA MET A 325 -14.29 -7.96 17.97
C MET A 325 -14.41 -9.49 17.83
N GLU A 326 -14.80 -9.96 16.65
CA GLU A 326 -14.80 -11.39 16.29
C GLU A 326 -13.73 -11.69 15.24
N THR A 327 -13.09 -12.85 15.39
CA THR A 327 -12.08 -13.34 14.45
C THR A 327 -12.74 -13.97 13.22
N ARG A 328 -12.65 -13.28 12.08
CA ARG A 328 -13.13 -13.74 10.77
C ARG A 328 -12.30 -13.11 9.64
N ALA A 329 -12.50 -13.55 8.40
CA ALA A 329 -11.88 -12.92 7.24
C ALA A 329 -12.09 -11.39 7.25
N GLY A 330 -10.99 -10.64 7.21
CA GLY A 330 -11.01 -9.19 7.29
C GLY A 330 -10.88 -8.59 8.69
N ALA A 331 -10.64 -9.41 9.73
CA ALA A 331 -10.44 -8.97 11.13
C ALA A 331 -9.51 -7.75 11.25
N GLY A 332 -8.41 -7.71 10.49
CA GLY A 332 -7.46 -6.59 10.56
C GLY A 332 -7.98 -5.22 10.09
N HIS A 333 -9.08 -5.13 9.32
CA HIS A 333 -9.51 -3.86 8.69
C HIS A 333 -9.89 -2.78 9.70
N ALA A 334 -10.30 -3.17 10.92
CA ALA A 334 -10.59 -2.22 11.98
C ALA A 334 -9.33 -1.42 12.38
N LEU A 335 -8.15 -2.07 12.37
CA LEU A 335 -6.86 -1.42 12.60
C LEU A 335 -6.60 -0.37 11.52
N TRP A 336 -6.82 -0.73 10.27
CA TRP A 336 -6.62 0.18 9.14
C TRP A 336 -7.55 1.40 9.23
N GLY A 337 -8.85 1.20 9.41
CA GLY A 337 -9.80 2.31 9.50
C GLY A 337 -9.44 3.31 10.60
N ALA A 338 -9.03 2.81 11.77
CA ALA A 338 -8.61 3.64 12.90
C ALA A 338 -7.27 4.38 12.65
N LEU A 339 -6.32 3.75 11.95
CA LEU A 339 -5.05 4.40 11.58
C LEU A 339 -5.26 5.48 10.52
N SER A 340 -6.22 5.30 9.61
CA SER A 340 -6.56 6.31 8.60
C SER A 340 -7.14 7.60 9.19
N SER A 341 -7.68 7.56 10.42
CA SER A 341 -8.09 8.76 11.17
C SER A 341 -7.01 9.33 12.08
N GLY A 342 -5.75 8.86 11.96
CA GLY A 342 -4.61 9.35 12.75
C GLY A 342 -4.59 8.87 14.21
N SER A 343 -5.39 7.86 14.57
CA SER A 343 -5.41 7.32 15.94
C SER A 343 -4.25 6.37 16.22
N ARG A 344 -3.81 6.29 17.47
CA ARG A 344 -2.91 5.22 17.95
C ARG A 344 -3.73 3.97 18.23
N VAL A 345 -3.34 2.83 17.65
CA VAL A 345 -4.17 1.63 17.64
C VAL A 345 -3.40 0.40 18.12
N ALA A 346 -4.02 -0.34 19.05
CA ALA A 346 -3.61 -1.68 19.44
C ALA A 346 -4.72 -2.70 19.19
N ALA A 347 -4.34 -3.97 19.02
CA ALA A 347 -5.25 -5.10 19.13
C ALA A 347 -4.75 -6.11 20.15
N ILE A 348 -5.68 -6.79 20.81
CA ILE A 348 -5.46 -7.94 21.67
C ILE A 348 -6.23 -9.09 21.04
N ALA A 349 -5.55 -10.15 20.63
CA ALA A 349 -6.15 -11.26 19.89
C ALA A 349 -5.51 -12.59 20.27
N PRO A 350 -6.22 -13.73 20.17
CA PRO A 350 -5.59 -15.04 20.15
C PRO A 350 -4.66 -15.14 18.94
N ALA A 351 -3.53 -15.85 19.05
CA ALA A 351 -2.62 -16.06 17.92
C ALA A 351 -3.31 -16.69 16.70
N ALA A 352 -4.31 -17.55 16.92
CA ALA A 352 -5.18 -18.12 15.89
C ALA A 352 -5.97 -17.07 15.06
N SER A 353 -5.97 -15.80 15.47
CA SER A 353 -6.58 -14.70 14.71
C SER A 353 -5.65 -14.11 13.66
N LEU A 354 -4.34 -14.31 13.80
CA LEU A 354 -3.33 -13.72 12.92
C LEU A 354 -3.49 -14.14 11.45
N PRO A 355 -3.80 -15.41 11.10
CA PRO A 355 -4.04 -15.80 9.70
C PRO A 355 -5.12 -14.94 9.00
N TYR A 356 -6.14 -14.49 9.74
CA TYR A 356 -7.21 -13.63 9.20
C TYR A 356 -6.83 -12.15 9.10
N MET A 357 -5.69 -11.75 9.67
CA MET A 357 -5.15 -10.39 9.67
C MET A 357 -4.02 -10.21 8.65
N VAL A 358 -3.43 -11.30 8.13
CA VAL A 358 -2.27 -11.29 7.20
C VAL A 358 -2.39 -10.29 6.05
N PRO A 359 -3.50 -10.26 5.26
CA PRO A 359 -3.59 -9.32 4.14
C PRO A 359 -3.57 -7.85 4.60
N VAL A 360 -4.12 -7.58 5.78
CA VAL A 360 -4.16 -6.23 6.35
C VAL A 360 -2.82 -5.85 6.94
N LEU A 361 -2.17 -6.74 7.70
CA LEU A 361 -0.82 -6.51 8.22
C LEU A 361 0.17 -6.20 7.09
N ALA A 362 0.11 -6.94 5.98
CA ALA A 362 0.90 -6.65 4.79
C ALA A 362 0.57 -5.27 4.19
N GLY A 363 -0.72 -4.93 4.12
CA GLY A 363 -1.18 -3.62 3.66
C GLY A 363 -0.75 -2.45 4.56
N LEU A 364 -0.67 -2.65 5.89
CA LEU A 364 -0.18 -1.68 6.86
C LEU A 364 1.33 -1.48 6.76
N ALA A 365 2.10 -2.57 6.61
CA ALA A 365 3.55 -2.50 6.42
C ALA A 365 3.91 -1.77 5.11
N ALA A 366 3.23 -2.10 4.00
CA ALA A 366 3.44 -1.44 2.71
C ALA A 366 3.15 0.08 2.75
N ARG A 367 2.23 0.51 3.60
CA ARG A 367 1.85 1.93 3.78
C ARG A 367 2.56 2.62 4.95
N ARG A 368 3.44 1.90 5.64
CA ARG A 368 4.17 2.37 6.82
C ARG A 368 3.25 2.91 7.93
N LEU A 369 2.24 2.12 8.29
CA LEU A 369 1.30 2.47 9.36
C LEU A 369 1.65 1.75 10.68
N PRO A 370 1.81 2.48 11.81
CA PRO A 370 2.25 1.92 13.09
C PRO A 370 1.08 1.29 13.86
N ALA A 371 0.96 -0.04 13.79
CA ALA A 371 -0.06 -0.80 14.53
C ALA A 371 0.59 -1.84 15.43
N VAL A 372 0.04 -2.08 16.63
CA VAL A 372 0.53 -3.16 17.50
C VAL A 372 -0.54 -4.23 17.70
N VAL A 373 -0.22 -5.48 17.41
CA VAL A 373 -1.09 -6.64 17.68
C VAL A 373 -0.45 -7.49 18.76
N HIS A 374 -1.10 -7.53 19.92
CA HIS A 374 -0.75 -8.41 21.03
C HIS A 374 -1.47 -9.74 20.87
N ALA A 375 -0.72 -10.75 20.42
CA ALA A 375 -1.19 -12.10 20.16
C ALA A 375 -0.97 -13.00 21.38
N ALA A 376 -2.05 -13.50 21.98
CA ALA A 376 -2.03 -14.46 23.06
C ALA A 376 -1.78 -15.88 22.49
N ALA A 377 -0.68 -16.51 22.91
CA ALA A 377 -0.37 -17.90 22.59
C ALA A 377 -0.46 -18.74 23.88
N ALA A 378 -1.54 -19.51 24.02
CA ALA A 378 -1.85 -20.26 25.24
C ALA A 378 -1.27 -21.69 25.22
N ARG A 379 -1.03 -22.23 24.03
CA ARG A 379 -0.45 -23.58 23.80
C ARG A 379 0.64 -23.48 22.72
N ALA A 380 1.62 -24.38 22.73
CA ALA A 380 2.69 -24.38 21.73
C ALA A 380 2.25 -24.46 20.24
N PRO A 381 1.11 -25.07 19.82
CA PRO A 381 0.62 -24.92 18.44
C PRO A 381 0.20 -23.48 18.08
N ASP A 382 -0.15 -22.63 19.05
CA ASP A 382 -0.56 -21.24 18.81
C ASP A 382 0.61 -20.37 18.30
N CYS A 383 1.86 -20.81 18.53
CA CYS A 383 3.04 -20.13 17.98
C CYS A 383 3.25 -20.40 16.48
N ALA A 384 2.66 -21.48 15.92
CA ALA A 384 2.66 -21.70 14.48
C ALA A 384 1.80 -20.66 13.75
N ASP A 385 0.64 -20.31 14.31
CA ASP A 385 -0.24 -19.26 13.75
C ASP A 385 0.41 -17.88 13.77
N ALA A 386 1.33 -17.65 14.73
CA ALA A 386 2.11 -16.43 14.79
C ALA A 386 3.18 -16.32 13.69
N HIS A 387 3.69 -17.44 13.17
CA HIS A 387 4.66 -17.43 12.08
C HIS A 387 4.07 -16.88 10.78
N VAL A 388 2.76 -16.93 10.59
CA VAL A 388 2.12 -16.39 9.37
C VAL A 388 2.34 -14.85 9.27
N ALA A 389 2.54 -14.17 10.39
CA ALA A 389 2.83 -12.73 10.41
C ALA A 389 4.20 -12.37 9.81
N LEU A 390 5.16 -13.32 9.71
CA LEU A 390 6.52 -13.06 9.23
C LEU A 390 6.57 -12.65 7.76
N HIS A 391 5.61 -13.11 6.97
CA HIS A 391 5.54 -12.81 5.54
C HIS A 391 4.85 -11.46 5.25
N THR A 392 4.46 -10.71 6.29
CA THR A 392 3.70 -9.46 6.15
C THR A 392 4.58 -8.20 6.17
N GLY A 393 5.87 -8.32 6.48
CA GLY A 393 6.74 -7.17 6.75
C GLY A 393 6.53 -6.54 8.13
N ALA A 394 5.70 -7.14 8.99
CA ALA A 394 5.58 -6.79 10.39
C ALA A 394 6.80 -7.26 11.20
N VAL A 395 7.15 -6.50 12.24
CA VAL A 395 8.13 -6.94 13.25
C VAL A 395 7.45 -7.95 14.17
N VAL A 396 8.07 -9.11 14.42
CA VAL A 396 7.50 -10.15 15.28
C VAL A 396 8.38 -10.33 16.52
N LEU A 397 7.82 -9.99 17.69
CA LEU A 397 8.47 -10.09 19.00
C LEU A 397 7.78 -11.16 19.85
N ALA A 398 8.52 -11.82 20.72
CA ALA A 398 8.00 -12.85 21.61
C ALA A 398 8.40 -12.62 23.08
N SER A 399 7.51 -12.96 24.01
CA SER A 399 7.75 -12.95 25.46
C SER A 399 7.31 -14.26 26.11
N SER A 400 7.93 -14.59 27.25
CA SER A 400 7.81 -15.91 27.92
C SER A 400 7.32 -15.84 29.36
N THR A 401 7.30 -14.65 29.96
CA THR A 401 6.89 -14.42 31.35
C THR A 401 5.98 -13.19 31.41
N PRO A 402 5.15 -13.02 32.47
CA PRO A 402 4.38 -11.79 32.66
C PRO A 402 5.24 -10.52 32.69
N GLN A 403 6.47 -10.62 33.22
CA GLN A 403 7.42 -9.52 33.22
C GLN A 403 7.89 -9.14 31.80
N GLU A 404 8.25 -10.14 31.01
CA GLU A 404 8.64 -9.93 29.62
C GLU A 404 7.46 -9.45 28.78
N ALA A 405 6.24 -9.94 29.04
CA ALA A 405 5.05 -9.51 28.33
C ALA A 405 4.78 -8.02 28.50
N HIS A 406 4.96 -7.49 29.72
CA HIS A 406 4.94 -6.06 29.99
C HIS A 406 6.02 -5.31 29.19
N ASP A 407 7.27 -5.72 29.33
CA ASP A 407 8.43 -4.98 28.82
C ASP A 407 8.49 -5.03 27.28
N VAL A 408 8.26 -6.19 26.68
CA VAL A 408 8.22 -6.38 25.22
C VAL A 408 7.01 -5.70 24.60
N ALA A 409 5.86 -5.62 25.29
CA ALA A 409 4.74 -4.81 24.82
C ALA A 409 5.15 -3.34 24.69
N LEU A 410 5.89 -2.79 25.66
CA LEU A 410 6.38 -1.42 25.61
C LEU A 410 7.37 -1.21 24.45
N VAL A 411 8.32 -2.13 24.27
CA VAL A 411 9.24 -2.13 23.12
C VAL A 411 8.47 -2.20 21.79
N ALA A 412 7.42 -3.01 21.70
CA ALA A 412 6.61 -3.16 20.48
C ALA A 412 5.98 -1.83 20.04
N HIS A 413 5.39 -1.08 20.97
CA HIS A 413 4.83 0.25 20.70
C HIS A 413 5.89 1.28 20.30
N ALA A 414 7.06 1.25 20.94
CA ALA A 414 8.17 2.12 20.58
C ALA A 414 8.69 1.84 19.16
N VAL A 415 8.90 0.56 18.81
CA VAL A 415 9.35 0.15 17.47
C VAL A 415 8.31 0.47 16.40
N ALA A 416 7.02 0.19 16.67
CA ALA A 416 5.94 0.48 15.72
C ALA A 416 5.97 1.95 15.32
N ARG A 417 6.09 2.85 16.30
CA ARG A 417 6.15 4.30 16.08
C ARG A 417 7.45 4.74 15.42
N ALA A 418 8.60 4.28 15.91
CA ALA A 418 9.91 4.71 15.42
C ALA A 418 10.16 4.29 13.96
N ALA A 419 9.83 3.05 13.60
CA ALA A 419 10.02 2.52 12.25
C ALA A 419 8.79 2.70 11.34
N SER A 420 7.64 3.14 11.88
CA SER A 420 6.37 3.25 11.15
C SER A 420 5.99 1.93 10.47
N VAL A 421 5.99 0.83 11.23
CA VAL A 421 5.65 -0.52 10.75
C VAL A 421 4.71 -1.22 11.72
N PRO A 422 3.88 -2.17 11.27
CA PRO A 422 3.11 -3.00 12.18
C PRO A 422 4.04 -3.91 13.00
N VAL A 423 3.70 -4.13 14.26
CA VAL A 423 4.42 -5.01 15.18
C VAL A 423 3.45 -6.03 15.77
N VAL A 424 3.82 -7.31 15.71
CA VAL A 424 3.10 -8.41 16.35
C VAL A 424 3.92 -8.85 17.56
N HIS A 425 3.35 -8.68 18.75
CA HIS A 425 3.91 -9.16 20.00
C HIS A 425 3.18 -10.45 20.42
N VAL A 426 3.88 -11.57 20.37
CA VAL A 426 3.39 -12.89 20.79
C VAL A 426 3.70 -13.07 22.27
N ALA A 427 2.69 -12.93 23.13
CA ALA A 427 2.82 -13.14 24.56
C ALA A 427 2.42 -14.57 24.90
N ALA A 428 3.38 -15.35 25.38
CA ALA A 428 3.17 -16.74 25.75
C ALA A 428 3.28 -16.92 27.27
N GLY A 429 2.28 -17.60 27.83
CA GLY A 429 2.16 -17.89 29.26
C GLY A 429 0.82 -18.56 29.53
N ALA A 430 0.75 -19.41 30.56
CA ALA A 430 -0.52 -19.89 31.08
C ALA A 430 -1.38 -18.64 31.37
N LEU A 431 -2.50 -18.52 30.65
CA LEU A 431 -3.33 -17.30 30.60
C LEU A 431 -3.74 -16.78 31.99
N ASP A 432 -3.61 -17.61 33.03
CA ASP A 432 -4.17 -17.39 34.37
C ASP A 432 -3.13 -17.37 35.52
N ALA A 433 -1.82 -17.55 35.25
CA ALA A 433 -0.81 -17.59 36.32
C ALA A 433 -0.21 -16.20 36.61
N ALA A 434 -0.74 -15.51 37.63
CA ALA A 434 -0.20 -14.23 38.08
C ALA A 434 1.21 -14.38 38.68
N ALA A 435 2.15 -13.53 38.26
CA ALA A 435 3.52 -13.51 38.78
C ALA A 435 3.93 -12.10 39.20
N ALA A 436 4.89 -12.01 40.14
CA ALA A 436 5.45 -10.74 40.57
C ALA A 436 6.15 -10.02 39.41
N THR A 437 5.56 -8.91 38.96
CA THR A 437 5.97 -8.14 37.78
C THR A 437 6.12 -6.67 38.16
N ARG A 438 7.26 -6.07 37.81
CA ARG A 438 7.51 -4.63 37.88
C ARG A 438 6.80 -3.96 36.71
N VAL A 439 5.66 -3.33 37.00
CA VAL A 439 4.83 -2.61 36.04
C VAL A 439 5.30 -1.16 35.96
N ALA A 440 5.56 -0.66 34.75
CA ALA A 440 5.97 0.74 34.56
C ALA A 440 4.76 1.67 34.73
N THR A 441 4.98 2.83 35.34
CA THR A 441 3.93 3.84 35.46
C THR A 441 3.56 4.41 34.09
N HIS A 442 2.33 4.91 33.92
CA HIS A 442 1.90 5.58 32.69
C HIS A 442 2.89 6.67 32.23
N ALA A 443 3.42 7.48 33.16
CA ALA A 443 4.41 8.49 32.84
C ALA A 443 5.68 7.89 32.22
N GLN A 444 6.17 6.75 32.76
CA GLN A 444 7.32 6.04 32.20
C GLN A 444 7.01 5.41 30.83
N LEU A 445 5.79 4.89 30.61
CA LEU A 445 5.39 4.35 29.31
C LEU A 445 5.47 5.43 28.21
N ALA A 446 4.84 6.59 28.45
CA ALA A 446 4.82 7.70 27.49
C ALA A 446 6.23 8.24 27.23
N ALA A 447 6.99 8.53 28.31
CA ALA A 447 8.34 9.06 28.23
C ALA A 447 9.30 8.14 27.44
N TYR A 448 9.19 6.82 27.64
CA TYR A 448 10.02 5.86 26.91
C TYR A 448 9.71 5.85 25.40
N VAL A 449 8.42 5.75 25.02
CA VAL A 449 8.02 5.71 23.60
C VAL A 449 8.38 7.02 22.88
N ASP A 450 8.18 8.16 23.54
CA ASP A 450 8.56 9.46 22.99
C ASP A 450 10.07 9.59 22.82
N ALA A 451 10.86 9.13 23.80
CA ALA A 451 12.32 9.16 23.71
C ALA A 451 12.86 8.31 22.55
N VAL A 452 12.36 7.07 22.37
CA VAL A 452 12.78 6.21 21.26
C VAL A 452 12.39 6.83 19.91
N ALA A 453 11.21 7.44 19.81
CA ALA A 453 10.79 8.12 18.60
C ALA A 453 11.68 9.34 18.27
N ALA A 454 12.06 10.12 19.28
CA ALA A 454 12.97 11.26 19.12
C ALA A 454 14.39 10.82 18.68
N ASP A 455 14.94 9.80 19.32
CA ASP A 455 16.25 9.25 18.97
C ASP A 455 16.25 8.68 17.53
N ALA A 456 15.16 8.03 17.13
CA ALA A 456 14.99 7.51 15.76
C ALA A 456 14.91 8.64 14.72
N GLN A 457 14.25 9.75 15.03
CA GLN A 457 14.20 10.94 14.18
C GLN A 457 15.59 11.60 14.05
N ALA A 458 16.39 11.60 15.12
CA ALA A 458 17.74 12.14 15.10
C ALA A 458 18.72 11.28 14.28
N ALA A 459 18.50 9.96 14.22
CA ALA A 459 19.44 9.00 13.62
C ALA A 459 19.38 8.87 12.07
N ALA A 460 18.31 9.28 11.36
CA ALA A 460 18.21 9.06 9.90
C ALA A 460 17.27 10.01 9.13
N ARG A 461 17.60 10.26 7.84
CA ARG A 461 16.71 10.79 6.77
C ARG A 461 16.31 9.64 5.84
N PRO A 462 15.04 9.36 5.48
CA PRO A 462 13.75 9.79 6.01
C PRO A 462 13.05 8.76 6.94
N THR A 463 13.58 7.53 7.12
CA THR A 463 13.02 6.51 8.06
C THR A 463 14.08 5.52 8.53
N ILE A 464 14.11 5.19 9.83
CA ILE A 464 14.98 4.18 10.41
C ILE A 464 14.55 2.75 10.00
N PRO A 465 15.48 1.85 9.61
CA PRO A 465 15.14 0.45 9.34
C PRO A 465 14.59 -0.25 10.59
N PRO A 466 13.61 -1.20 10.46
CA PRO A 466 13.02 -1.89 11.61
C PRO A 466 14.03 -2.58 12.54
N ALA A 467 15.12 -3.14 12.00
CA ALA A 467 16.19 -3.76 12.80
C ALA A 467 16.93 -2.75 13.67
N ALA A 468 17.25 -1.58 13.11
CA ALA A 468 17.90 -0.50 13.82
C ALA A 468 16.96 0.14 14.86
N ALA A 469 15.67 0.27 14.54
CA ALA A 469 14.66 0.74 15.49
C ALA A 469 14.49 -0.20 16.68
N LEU A 470 14.50 -1.52 16.45
CA LEU A 470 14.45 -2.51 17.53
C LEU A 470 15.71 -2.46 18.40
N ALA A 471 16.92 -2.39 17.80
CA ALA A 471 18.16 -2.26 18.56
C ALA A 471 18.19 -0.98 19.41
N LEU A 472 17.75 0.15 18.85
CA LEU A 472 17.60 1.42 19.55
C LEU A 472 16.61 1.32 20.71
N ALA A 473 15.44 0.74 20.47
CA ALA A 473 14.41 0.56 21.49
C ALA A 473 14.92 -0.30 22.66
N LEU A 474 15.61 -1.42 22.38
CA LEU A 474 16.17 -2.30 23.41
C LEU A 474 17.27 -1.60 24.22
N ALA A 475 18.19 -0.87 23.58
CA ALA A 475 19.24 -0.11 24.27
C ALA A 475 18.65 0.98 25.17
N ARG A 476 17.62 1.70 24.68
CA ARG A 476 16.92 2.71 25.48
C ARG A 476 16.15 2.09 26.64
N PHE A 477 15.63 0.88 26.45
CA PHE A 477 14.89 0.16 27.48
C PHE A 477 15.80 -0.20 28.65
N GLU A 478 16.98 -0.74 28.35
CA GLU A 478 18.02 -1.03 29.35
C GLU A 478 18.39 0.23 30.14
N ALA A 479 18.63 1.35 29.46
CA ALA A 479 18.95 2.62 30.11
C ALA A 479 17.82 3.15 31.01
N ALA A 480 16.55 2.95 30.63
CA ALA A 480 15.40 3.49 31.36
C ALA A 480 14.93 2.60 32.52
N PHE A 481 15.05 1.28 32.38
CA PHE A 481 14.45 0.30 33.30
C PHE A 481 15.45 -0.66 33.95
N GLY A 482 16.74 -0.56 33.61
CA GLY A 482 17.83 -1.35 34.21
C GLY A 482 17.78 -2.85 33.93
N ARG A 483 16.94 -3.27 32.98
CA ARG A 483 16.76 -4.68 32.58
C ARG A 483 17.18 -4.83 31.14
N THR A 484 18.05 -5.80 30.89
CA THR A 484 18.69 -6.00 29.58
C THR A 484 17.95 -7.09 28.80
N TYR A 485 17.51 -6.75 27.59
CA TYR A 485 16.92 -7.69 26.65
C TYR A 485 17.73 -7.72 25.35
N ARG A 486 17.97 -8.91 24.82
CA ARG A 486 18.66 -9.13 23.54
C ARG A 486 17.72 -9.81 22.54
N GLN A 487 17.99 -9.68 21.25
CA GLN A 487 17.19 -10.37 20.22
C GLN A 487 17.40 -11.90 20.26
N LEU A 488 18.64 -12.30 20.57
CA LEU A 488 19.09 -13.68 20.72
C LEU A 488 19.82 -13.81 22.05
N GLU A 489 19.46 -14.80 22.85
CA GLU A 489 20.00 -15.01 24.19
C GLU A 489 20.43 -16.46 24.37
N TYR A 490 21.73 -16.66 24.61
CA TYR A 490 22.31 -17.99 24.85
C TYR A 490 22.41 -18.28 26.34
N SER A 491 21.97 -19.47 26.74
CA SER A 491 22.06 -20.00 28.11
C SER A 491 22.56 -21.43 28.08
N GLY A 492 23.67 -21.73 28.76
CA GLY A 492 24.24 -23.08 28.81
C GLY A 492 25.77 -23.09 28.85
N SER A 493 26.36 -24.25 28.58
CA SER A 493 27.82 -24.43 28.64
C SER A 493 28.55 -23.58 27.59
N ALA A 494 29.64 -22.92 27.95
CA ALA A 494 30.52 -22.23 26.99
C ALA A 494 31.21 -23.20 26.01
N ARG A 495 31.21 -24.51 26.33
CA ARG A 495 31.75 -25.59 25.50
C ARG A 495 30.65 -26.45 24.86
N ALA A 496 29.43 -25.93 24.72
CA ALA A 496 28.34 -26.71 24.14
C ALA A 496 28.65 -27.15 22.71
N GLU A 497 28.48 -28.44 22.43
CA GLU A 497 28.54 -29.00 21.07
C GLU A 497 27.15 -29.03 20.43
N THR A 498 26.11 -29.24 21.26
CA THR A 498 24.70 -29.22 20.84
C THR A 498 23.97 -28.04 21.47
N VAL A 499 23.32 -27.22 20.65
CA VAL A 499 22.52 -26.06 21.10
C VAL A 499 21.07 -26.21 20.63
N PHE A 500 20.14 -26.18 21.56
CA PHE A 500 18.70 -26.16 21.27
C PHE A 500 18.27 -24.73 20.95
N VAL A 501 17.64 -24.50 19.81
CA VAL A 501 17.15 -23.17 19.39
C VAL A 501 15.65 -23.14 19.53
N ALA A 502 15.13 -22.14 20.24
CA ALA A 502 13.73 -22.10 20.63
C ALA A 502 13.18 -20.66 20.61
N LEU A 503 11.91 -20.50 20.24
CA LEU A 503 11.20 -19.21 20.20
C LEU A 503 10.49 -18.93 21.52
N GLY A 504 10.78 -17.77 22.13
CA GLY A 504 10.07 -17.27 23.32
C GLY A 504 9.85 -18.35 24.39
N HIS A 505 8.59 -18.62 24.73
CA HIS A 505 8.21 -19.59 25.77
C HIS A 505 8.73 -21.01 25.61
N THR A 506 9.00 -21.48 24.39
CA THR A 506 9.61 -22.81 24.18
C THR A 506 11.05 -22.85 24.71
N ALA A 507 11.74 -21.71 24.77
CA ALA A 507 13.09 -21.62 25.31
C ALA A 507 13.11 -21.79 26.82
N ALA A 508 12.12 -21.25 27.54
CA ALA A 508 11.99 -21.43 28.99
C ALA A 508 11.70 -22.90 29.34
N ALA A 509 10.78 -23.54 28.61
CA ALA A 509 10.51 -24.97 28.76
C ALA A 509 11.73 -25.84 28.38
N ALA A 510 12.47 -25.47 27.34
CA ALA A 510 13.71 -26.15 26.94
C ALA A 510 14.82 -26.01 28.00
N LEU A 511 14.94 -24.83 28.62
CA LEU A 511 15.91 -24.59 29.68
C LEU A 511 15.57 -25.36 30.96
N ALA A 512 14.27 -25.39 31.32
CA ALA A 512 13.77 -26.15 32.46
C ALA A 512 13.93 -27.67 32.27
N ALA A 513 13.76 -28.14 31.03
CA ALA A 513 13.90 -29.55 30.65
C ALA A 513 15.33 -30.10 30.76
N LEU A 514 16.37 -29.25 30.76
CA LEU A 514 17.75 -29.71 30.84
C LEU A 514 18.13 -30.07 32.28
N PRO A 515 18.44 -31.35 32.58
CA PRO A 515 18.89 -31.78 33.90
C PRO A 515 20.13 -30.99 34.34
N ALA A 516 20.25 -30.71 35.64
CA ALA A 516 21.39 -29.96 36.19
C ALA A 516 22.76 -30.57 35.82
N ALA A 517 22.82 -31.90 35.62
CA ALA A 517 24.01 -32.63 35.19
C ALA A 517 24.43 -32.35 33.74
N LEU A 518 23.49 -32.04 32.84
CA LEU A 518 23.75 -31.75 31.42
C LEU A 518 24.05 -30.27 31.14
N ARG A 519 23.58 -29.35 31.99
CA ARG A 519 24.02 -27.94 31.94
C ARG A 519 25.53 -27.79 32.12
N ARG A 520 26.19 -28.78 32.72
CA ARG A 520 27.65 -28.87 32.90
C ARG A 520 28.38 -29.68 31.84
N ARG A 521 27.67 -30.38 30.94
CA ARG A 521 28.23 -31.27 29.92
C ARG A 521 27.62 -30.94 28.55
N ASP A 522 28.30 -30.05 27.84
CA ASP A 522 28.27 -29.86 26.39
C ASP A 522 26.93 -29.52 25.69
N THR A 523 25.93 -29.01 26.43
CA THR A 523 24.66 -28.54 25.85
C THR A 523 24.33 -27.09 26.22
N GLY A 524 23.52 -26.43 25.38
CA GLY A 524 22.99 -25.09 25.62
C GLY A 524 21.67 -24.81 24.91
N VAL A 525 21.05 -23.68 25.24
CA VAL A 525 19.78 -23.20 24.68
C VAL A 525 19.98 -21.79 24.14
N LEU A 526 19.55 -21.55 22.89
CA LEU A 526 19.47 -20.23 22.28
C LEU A 526 18.00 -19.82 22.21
N SER A 527 17.64 -18.83 23.01
CA SER A 527 16.31 -18.19 23.02
C SER A 527 16.24 -17.11 21.95
N VAL A 528 15.27 -17.24 21.03
CA VAL A 528 14.97 -16.25 19.99
C VAL A 528 13.78 -15.41 20.46
N ARG A 529 14.02 -14.11 20.68
CA ARG A 529 13.02 -13.14 21.20
C ARG A 529 12.46 -12.23 20.12
N ALA A 530 13.23 -11.95 19.08
CA ALA A 530 12.77 -11.27 17.87
C ALA A 530 12.93 -12.21 16.68
N LEU A 531 11.83 -12.64 16.06
CA LEU A 531 11.91 -13.61 14.97
C LEU A 531 12.28 -12.95 13.65
N ARG A 532 11.78 -11.74 13.40
CA ARG A 532 12.28 -10.78 12.40
C ARG A 532 11.94 -9.36 12.87
N PRO A 533 12.82 -8.37 12.63
CA PRO A 533 14.12 -8.47 11.95
C PRO A 533 15.27 -8.84 12.91
N TRP A 534 16.19 -9.70 12.48
CA TRP A 534 17.51 -9.91 13.11
C TRP A 534 18.54 -10.31 12.03
N ASP A 535 19.82 -10.04 12.26
CA ASP A 535 20.90 -10.35 11.33
C ASP A 535 21.36 -11.81 11.51
N PRO A 536 21.34 -12.65 10.45
CA PRO A 536 21.84 -14.03 10.50
C PRO A 536 23.22 -14.19 11.14
N ALA A 537 24.12 -13.21 10.96
CA ALA A 537 25.44 -13.23 11.57
C ALA A 537 25.42 -13.10 13.11
N GLN A 538 24.42 -12.40 13.67
CA GLN A 538 24.24 -12.27 15.12
C GLN A 538 23.90 -13.61 15.79
N LEU A 539 23.20 -14.53 15.10
CA LEU A 539 22.98 -15.88 15.62
C LEU A 539 24.30 -16.63 15.77
N VAL A 540 25.16 -16.57 14.76
CA VAL A 540 26.48 -17.22 14.82
C VAL A 540 27.32 -16.62 15.94
N ALA A 541 27.30 -15.29 16.09
CA ALA A 541 28.00 -14.60 17.16
C ALA A 541 27.49 -14.96 18.56
N SER A 542 26.22 -15.33 18.69
CA SER A 542 25.58 -15.75 19.95
C SER A 542 25.86 -17.22 20.32
N LEU A 543 26.45 -18.01 19.42
CA LEU A 543 26.73 -19.44 19.64
C LEU A 543 28.16 -19.66 20.15
N PRO A 544 28.38 -20.65 21.03
CA PRO A 544 29.73 -21.02 21.46
C PRO A 544 30.59 -21.53 20.29
N PRO A 545 31.92 -21.29 20.29
CA PRO A 545 32.86 -21.77 19.27
C PRO A 545 32.77 -23.27 18.98
N SER A 546 32.45 -24.05 20.00
CA SER A 546 32.34 -25.51 19.99
C SER A 546 31.05 -26.04 19.35
N ALA A 547 30.04 -25.20 19.09
CA ALA A 547 28.75 -25.66 18.59
C ALA A 547 28.87 -26.28 17.19
N ARG A 548 28.47 -27.56 17.08
CA ARG A 548 28.47 -28.37 15.85
C ARG A 548 27.06 -28.82 15.46
N ARG A 549 26.11 -28.78 16.39
CA ARG A 549 24.73 -29.21 16.17
C ARG A 549 23.76 -28.19 16.74
N LEU A 550 22.84 -27.70 15.91
CA LEU A 550 21.70 -26.89 16.32
C LEU A 550 20.44 -27.72 16.21
N VAL A 551 19.66 -27.80 17.29
CA VAL A 551 18.40 -28.52 17.34
C VAL A 551 17.27 -27.50 17.48
N VAL A 552 16.57 -27.22 16.39
CA VAL A 552 15.47 -26.24 16.39
C VAL A 552 14.20 -26.91 16.91
N LEU A 553 13.68 -26.39 18.03
CA LEU A 553 12.46 -26.85 18.68
C LEU A 553 11.26 -26.12 18.07
N SER A 554 10.36 -26.84 17.41
CA SER A 554 9.20 -26.23 16.75
C SER A 554 8.00 -27.17 16.63
N ALA A 555 6.79 -26.64 16.74
CA ALA A 555 5.56 -27.43 16.83
C ALA A 555 4.89 -27.75 15.47
N ALA A 556 5.21 -27.03 14.38
CA ALA A 556 4.52 -27.18 13.08
C ALA A 556 5.45 -26.95 11.88
N ALA A 557 5.02 -27.40 10.70
CA ALA A 557 5.67 -27.15 9.40
C ALA A 557 4.69 -26.40 8.47
N PRO A 558 5.14 -25.47 7.61
CA PRO A 558 6.52 -25.02 7.42
C PRO A 558 7.05 -24.18 8.60
N ASP A 559 8.33 -24.34 8.91
CA ASP A 559 8.95 -23.79 10.11
C ASP A 559 9.95 -22.67 9.75
N ALA A 560 9.49 -21.43 9.88
CA ALA A 560 10.28 -20.25 9.56
C ALA A 560 11.52 -20.13 10.46
N LEU A 561 11.44 -20.51 11.74
CA LEU A 561 12.59 -20.51 12.63
C LEU A 561 13.64 -21.52 12.17
N PHE A 562 13.23 -22.75 11.81
CA PHE A 562 14.16 -23.75 11.29
C PHE A 562 14.81 -23.29 9.98
N ALA A 563 14.06 -22.67 9.07
CA ALA A 563 14.59 -22.13 7.83
C ALA A 563 15.63 -21.02 8.10
N ASP A 564 15.30 -20.08 8.98
CA ASP A 564 16.17 -18.95 9.33
C ASP A 564 17.46 -19.41 10.04
N VAL A 565 17.36 -20.36 10.98
CA VAL A 565 18.51 -20.96 11.68
C VAL A 565 19.37 -21.79 10.73
N SER A 566 18.74 -22.59 9.85
CA SER A 566 19.45 -23.40 8.86
C SER A 566 20.24 -22.52 7.90
N LEU A 567 19.64 -21.41 7.46
CA LEU A 567 20.34 -20.45 6.63
C LEU A 567 21.47 -19.75 7.40
N ALA A 568 21.22 -19.27 8.61
CA ALA A 568 22.26 -18.63 9.42
C ALA A 568 23.48 -19.57 9.61
N ALA A 569 23.23 -20.86 9.86
CA ALA A 569 24.27 -21.89 9.94
C ALA A 569 25.01 -22.12 8.61
N LEU A 570 24.31 -22.05 7.47
CA LEU A 570 24.91 -22.15 6.12
C LEU A 570 25.74 -20.91 5.75
N VAL A 571 25.32 -19.73 6.20
CA VAL A 571 25.98 -18.45 5.93
C VAL A 571 27.22 -18.25 6.82
N ALA A 572 27.24 -18.89 8.00
CA ALA A 572 28.33 -18.81 8.96
C ALA A 572 29.66 -19.32 8.37
N ARG A 573 30.65 -18.44 8.18
CA ARG A 573 32.03 -18.84 7.85
C ARG A 573 32.75 -19.44 9.08
N ARG A 574 32.30 -20.60 9.58
CA ARG A 574 33.00 -21.34 10.64
C ARG A 574 33.91 -22.41 10.05
N ALA A 575 35.01 -22.70 10.75
CA ALA A 575 35.95 -23.74 10.36
C ALA A 575 35.36 -25.16 10.39
N ALA A 576 34.31 -25.39 11.20
CA ALA A 576 33.58 -26.65 11.27
C ALA A 576 32.11 -26.43 10.84
N PRO A 577 31.55 -27.30 9.98
CA PRO A 577 30.16 -27.19 9.55
C PRO A 577 29.20 -27.44 10.72
N ILE A 578 28.14 -26.63 10.79
CA ILE A 578 27.08 -26.78 11.78
C ILE A 578 25.94 -27.60 11.16
N SER A 579 25.60 -28.72 11.78
CA SER A 579 24.40 -29.48 11.45
C SER A 579 23.17 -28.82 12.09
N VAL A 580 22.11 -28.59 11.32
CA VAL A 580 20.84 -28.07 11.84
C VAL A 580 19.77 -29.14 11.70
N VAL A 581 19.13 -29.49 12.81
CA VAL A 581 18.11 -30.54 12.87
C VAL A 581 16.85 -29.94 13.45
N ARG A 582 15.71 -30.21 12.83
CA ARG A 582 14.40 -29.86 13.37
C ARG A 582 13.93 -30.97 14.32
N LEU A 583 13.41 -30.59 15.47
CA LEU A 583 12.75 -31.47 16.40
C LEU A 583 11.32 -30.98 16.63
N ALA A 584 10.34 -31.84 16.32
CA ALA A 584 8.94 -31.53 16.52
C ALA A 584 8.59 -31.64 18.01
N ALA A 585 8.22 -30.52 18.65
CA ALA A 585 7.95 -30.48 20.09
C ALA A 585 6.83 -29.48 20.45
N GLY A 586 6.00 -29.82 21.44
CA GLY A 586 4.98 -28.93 22.02
C GLY A 586 3.66 -28.80 21.25
N GLY A 587 3.54 -29.36 20.04
CA GLY A 587 2.31 -29.34 19.22
C GLY A 587 1.26 -30.38 19.64
N ALA A 588 0.02 -30.22 19.18
CA ALA A 588 -1.01 -31.25 19.33
C ALA A 588 -0.59 -32.54 18.59
N GLY A 589 -0.40 -33.64 19.32
CA GLY A 589 0.12 -34.90 18.78
C GLY A 589 1.66 -35.00 18.72
N HIS A 590 2.38 -34.02 19.27
CA HIS A 590 3.85 -34.05 19.44
C HIS A 590 4.22 -34.17 20.92
N PRO A 591 5.40 -34.76 21.26
CA PRO A 591 5.87 -34.85 22.64
C PRO A 591 6.04 -33.47 23.28
N SER A 592 5.97 -33.41 24.60
CA SER A 592 6.27 -32.18 25.34
C SER A 592 7.71 -31.72 25.05
N VAL A 593 7.99 -30.42 25.20
CA VAL A 593 9.37 -29.90 24.98
C VAL A 593 10.40 -30.67 25.84
N PRO A 594 10.13 -30.98 27.13
CA PRO A 594 11.02 -31.81 27.92
C PRO A 594 11.19 -33.25 27.39
N GLU A 595 10.11 -33.93 27.03
CA GLU A 595 10.17 -35.29 26.46
C GLU A 595 10.97 -35.33 25.16
N ALA A 596 10.75 -34.35 24.28
CA ALA A 596 11.46 -34.25 23.01
C ALA A 596 12.97 -34.07 23.22
N ILE A 597 13.35 -33.21 24.17
CA ILE A 597 14.76 -32.98 24.52
C ILE A 597 15.38 -34.24 25.14
N CYS A 598 14.68 -34.90 26.08
CA CYS A 598 15.16 -36.14 26.70
C CYS A 598 15.36 -37.25 25.66
N ALA A 599 14.40 -37.43 24.75
CA ALA A 599 14.51 -38.36 23.63
C ALA A 599 15.66 -38.01 22.68
N ALA A 600 15.87 -36.73 22.37
CA ALA A 600 16.97 -36.27 21.51
C ALA A 600 18.36 -36.48 22.16
N LEU A 601 18.41 -36.50 23.50
CA LEU A 601 19.63 -36.72 24.29
C LEU A 601 19.82 -38.19 24.72
N GLY A 602 18.83 -39.06 24.50
CA GLY A 602 18.88 -40.48 24.88
C GLY A 602 18.81 -40.71 26.40
N ILE A 603 18.00 -39.92 27.11
CA ILE A 603 17.89 -39.93 28.57
C ILE A 603 16.46 -40.30 28.98
N GLU A 604 16.31 -41.16 30.00
CA GLU A 604 15.01 -41.51 30.58
C GLU A 604 14.46 -40.32 31.40
N PRO A 605 13.17 -39.96 31.24
CA PRO A 605 12.57 -38.86 31.98
C PRO A 605 12.35 -39.24 33.45
N ASP A 606 13.06 -38.59 34.39
CA ASP A 606 12.80 -38.75 35.82
C ASP A 606 11.47 -38.07 36.21
N GLU A 607 10.58 -38.80 36.90
CA GLU A 607 9.23 -38.36 37.28
C GLU A 607 9.18 -37.15 38.24
N GLU A 608 10.29 -36.77 38.90
CA GLU A 608 10.30 -35.73 39.95
C GLU A 608 10.42 -34.27 39.45
N HIS A 609 10.68 -34.00 38.17
CA HIS A 609 10.99 -32.63 37.69
C HIS A 609 9.77 -31.76 37.29
N GLN A 610 8.54 -32.20 37.48
CA GLN A 610 7.37 -31.50 36.92
C GLN A 610 6.93 -30.22 37.64
N GLN A 611 7.43 -29.87 38.84
CA GLN A 611 6.94 -28.70 39.57
C GLN A 611 8.00 -28.00 40.43
N GLN A 612 8.93 -27.28 39.82
CA GLN A 612 9.63 -26.19 40.51
C GLN A 612 10.21 -25.17 39.49
N ALA A 613 9.61 -23.98 39.44
CA ALA A 613 10.17 -22.84 38.74
C ALA A 613 11.43 -22.39 39.49
N VAL A 614 12.62 -22.65 38.94
CA VAL A 614 13.87 -22.18 39.51
C VAL A 614 14.07 -20.71 39.13
N PRO A 615 14.41 -19.81 40.08
CA PRO A 615 14.77 -18.43 39.77
C PRO A 615 16.03 -18.43 38.88
N ILE A 616 15.96 -17.74 37.75
CA ILE A 616 17.10 -17.54 36.86
C ILE A 616 17.97 -16.46 37.50
N ASP A 617 19.18 -16.81 37.94
CA ASP A 617 20.13 -15.85 38.53
C ASP A 617 20.71 -14.96 37.43
N GLU A 618 20.44 -13.65 37.53
CA GLU A 618 20.77 -12.61 36.56
C GLU A 618 22.24 -12.17 36.70
N THR A 619 23.20 -12.91 36.14
CA THR A 619 24.54 -12.34 35.92
C THR A 619 25.10 -12.76 34.55
N PRO A 620 25.19 -11.84 33.57
CA PRO A 620 25.72 -12.14 32.25
C PRO A 620 27.25 -12.27 32.29
N ALA A 621 27.79 -13.28 31.61
CA ALA A 621 29.21 -13.31 31.25
C ALA A 621 29.50 -12.23 30.18
N PRO A 622 30.68 -11.57 30.21
CA PRO A 622 31.03 -10.55 29.23
C PRO A 622 31.33 -11.20 27.87
N ALA A 623 30.83 -10.60 26.79
CA ALA A 623 31.00 -11.04 25.42
C ALA A 623 31.78 -10.00 24.58
N PRO A 624 32.52 -10.43 23.54
CA PRO A 624 33.52 -9.62 22.85
C PRO A 624 32.90 -8.60 21.88
N ALA A 625 33.67 -7.56 21.58
CA ALA A 625 33.27 -6.38 20.82
C ALA A 625 32.79 -6.69 19.40
N ALA A 626 31.68 -6.05 19.01
CA ALA A 626 31.08 -6.14 17.68
C ALA A 626 32.02 -5.57 16.61
N ALA A 627 32.32 -6.38 15.59
CA ALA A 627 33.05 -5.93 14.41
C ALA A 627 32.13 -5.13 13.48
N ALA A 628 32.68 -4.07 12.89
CA ALA A 628 32.00 -3.19 11.94
C ALA A 628 31.61 -3.96 10.66
N VAL A 629 30.37 -3.73 10.21
CA VAL A 629 29.83 -4.29 8.95
C VAL A 629 30.41 -3.50 7.78
N GLU A 630 31.20 -4.17 6.94
CA GLU A 630 31.70 -3.65 5.67
C GLU A 630 30.57 -3.50 4.62
N PRO A 631 30.71 -2.59 3.64
CA PRO A 631 29.69 -2.35 2.60
C PRO A 631 29.41 -3.59 1.74
N PRO A 632 28.21 -3.72 1.15
CA PRO A 632 27.77 -4.95 0.50
C PRO A 632 28.63 -5.28 -0.72
N ALA A 633 29.36 -6.38 -0.65
CA ALA A 633 30.13 -6.92 -1.77
C ALA A 633 29.21 -7.23 -2.98
N LEU A 634 29.69 -7.01 -4.20
CA LEU A 634 29.01 -7.41 -5.44
C LEU A 634 28.98 -8.95 -5.51
N ALA A 635 27.82 -9.55 -5.27
CA ALA A 635 27.65 -11.00 -5.29
C ALA A 635 27.34 -11.48 -6.71
N THR A 636 28.23 -12.30 -7.28
CA THR A 636 28.00 -13.00 -8.56
C THR A 636 27.64 -14.48 -8.38
N ASP A 637 27.74 -14.98 -7.15
CA ASP A 637 27.43 -16.36 -6.80
C ASP A 637 25.93 -16.58 -6.59
N ALA A 638 25.39 -17.66 -7.16
CA ALA A 638 23.97 -17.97 -7.14
C ALA A 638 23.46 -18.22 -5.71
N ILE A 639 24.28 -18.83 -4.84
CA ILE A 639 23.95 -19.07 -3.44
C ILE A 639 23.91 -17.74 -2.68
N GLU A 640 24.87 -16.85 -2.91
CA GLU A 640 24.90 -15.52 -2.30
C GLU A 640 23.73 -14.63 -2.72
N ILE A 641 23.30 -14.72 -3.99
CA ILE A 641 22.12 -14.01 -4.48
C ILE A 641 20.84 -14.62 -3.90
N ALA A 642 20.74 -15.94 -3.82
CA ALA A 642 19.61 -16.62 -3.19
C ALA A 642 19.46 -16.23 -1.71
N LYS A 643 20.57 -16.11 -0.96
CA LYS A 643 20.55 -15.57 0.41
C LYS A 643 19.99 -14.16 0.46
N ARG A 644 20.43 -13.26 -0.43
CA ARG A 644 19.94 -11.87 -0.47
C ARG A 644 18.45 -11.80 -0.83
N LEU A 645 17.99 -12.61 -1.79
CA LEU A 645 16.58 -12.68 -2.18
C LEU A 645 15.68 -13.26 -1.08
N ALA A 646 16.18 -14.23 -0.32
CA ALA A 646 15.42 -14.84 0.78
C ALA A 646 15.36 -13.96 2.04
N PHE A 647 16.32 -13.04 2.22
CA PHE A 647 16.45 -12.16 3.39
C PHE A 647 16.68 -10.69 2.99
N PRO A 648 15.74 -10.09 2.26
CA PRO A 648 15.91 -8.74 1.74
C PRO A 648 16.12 -7.69 2.85
N GLU A 649 15.57 -7.92 4.04
CA GLU A 649 15.71 -7.04 5.20
C GLU A 649 17.11 -7.06 5.81
N ALA A 650 17.77 -8.23 5.81
CA ALA A 650 19.11 -8.39 6.39
C ALA A 650 20.20 -7.83 5.49
N PHE A 651 20.02 -7.97 4.17
CA PHE A 651 21.00 -7.53 3.17
C PHE A 651 20.65 -6.19 2.52
N SER A 652 19.58 -5.52 2.98
CA SER A 652 19.05 -4.29 2.38
C SER A 652 18.83 -4.41 0.87
N THR A 653 18.41 -5.59 0.40
CA THR A 653 18.19 -5.85 -1.02
C THR A 653 16.73 -5.70 -1.38
N GLN A 654 16.46 -5.12 -2.54
CA GLN A 654 15.11 -4.91 -3.05
C GLN A 654 15.01 -5.50 -4.46
N LEU A 655 13.89 -6.15 -4.73
CA LEU A 655 13.55 -6.57 -6.08
C LEU A 655 12.83 -5.41 -6.75
N ALA A 656 13.51 -4.74 -7.68
CA ALA A 656 12.97 -3.60 -8.41
C ALA A 656 13.28 -3.77 -9.91
N ALA A 657 12.28 -3.49 -10.76
CA ALA A 657 12.47 -3.56 -12.21
C ALA A 657 13.56 -2.57 -12.68
N ARG A 658 13.48 -1.32 -12.18
CA ARG A 658 14.49 -0.26 -12.38
C ARG A 658 14.69 0.56 -11.10
N PRO A 659 15.77 0.33 -10.34
CA PRO A 659 16.06 1.10 -9.14
C PRO A 659 16.41 2.58 -9.46
N GLY A 660 16.01 3.52 -8.60
CA GLY A 660 16.45 4.93 -8.66
C GLY A 660 15.50 5.92 -9.36
N GLU A 661 14.48 5.46 -10.09
CA GLU A 661 13.49 6.31 -10.78
C GLU A 661 12.06 6.04 -10.29
N LYS A 662 11.23 7.09 -10.16
CA LYS A 662 9.81 6.94 -9.85
C LYS A 662 9.09 6.37 -11.08
N THR A 663 8.83 5.07 -11.06
CA THR A 663 8.20 4.31 -12.14
C THR A 663 6.90 3.67 -11.67
N PHE A 664 6.02 3.37 -12.63
CA PHE A 664 4.74 2.73 -12.42
C PHE A 664 4.61 1.53 -13.35
N ALA A 665 4.06 0.42 -12.85
CA ALA A 665 3.69 -0.72 -13.67
C ALA A 665 2.21 -0.58 -14.06
N VAL A 666 1.94 -0.39 -15.35
CA VAL A 666 0.59 -0.24 -15.92
C VAL A 666 0.28 -1.41 -16.85
N LYS A 667 -1.00 -1.69 -17.10
CA LYS A 667 -1.40 -2.82 -17.95
C LYS A 667 -2.02 -2.35 -19.25
N VAL A 668 -1.71 -3.01 -20.37
CA VAL A 668 -2.36 -2.73 -21.65
C VAL A 668 -3.85 -3.06 -21.55
N ALA A 669 -4.71 -2.06 -21.68
CA ALA A 669 -6.15 -2.21 -21.68
C ALA A 669 -6.71 -2.38 -23.11
N SER A 670 -6.14 -1.64 -24.05
CA SER A 670 -6.56 -1.61 -25.46
C SER A 670 -5.34 -1.37 -26.34
N LEU A 671 -5.30 -2.04 -27.50
CA LEU A 671 -4.31 -1.82 -28.55
C LEU A 671 -5.04 -1.92 -29.89
N ARG A 672 -5.16 -0.79 -30.59
CA ARG A 672 -5.96 -0.69 -31.82
C ARG A 672 -5.20 0.04 -32.91
N ARG A 673 -5.04 -0.61 -34.06
CA ARG A 673 -4.53 0.04 -35.25
C ARG A 673 -5.53 1.09 -35.76
N MET A 674 -5.02 2.29 -36.08
CA MET A 674 -5.77 3.46 -36.54
C MET A 674 -5.70 3.65 -38.06
N THR A 675 -4.72 3.04 -38.73
CA THR A 675 -4.58 3.06 -40.19
C THR A 675 -5.08 1.75 -40.81
N PRO A 676 -5.54 1.73 -42.06
CA PRO A 676 -5.92 0.48 -42.72
C PRO A 676 -4.78 -0.54 -42.77
N ASP A 677 -5.09 -1.84 -42.74
CA ASP A 677 -4.09 -2.92 -42.76
C ASP A 677 -3.25 -2.92 -44.03
N ALA A 678 -3.87 -2.56 -45.16
CA ALA A 678 -3.19 -2.44 -46.46
C ALA A 678 -2.23 -1.23 -46.55
N TYR A 679 -2.24 -0.33 -45.56
CA TYR A 679 -1.39 0.85 -45.55
C TYR A 679 -0.02 0.56 -44.93
N ASP A 680 1.04 1.08 -45.56
CA ASP A 680 2.44 0.80 -45.22
C ASP A 680 2.83 1.26 -43.80
N ARG A 681 2.19 2.31 -43.30
CA ARG A 681 2.45 2.84 -41.95
C ARG A 681 1.41 2.34 -40.95
N ASN A 682 1.90 1.67 -39.91
CA ASN A 682 1.11 1.34 -38.73
C ASN A 682 1.08 2.55 -37.78
N ILE A 683 -0.07 3.19 -37.62
CA ILE A 683 -0.32 4.11 -36.51
C ILE A 683 -1.37 3.44 -35.64
N PHE A 684 -1.15 3.37 -34.34
CA PHE A 684 -2.03 2.69 -33.41
C PHE A 684 -2.28 3.54 -32.16
N HIS A 685 -3.46 3.31 -31.60
CA HIS A 685 -3.89 3.80 -30.31
C HIS A 685 -3.64 2.71 -29.27
N ILE A 686 -3.06 3.07 -28.13
CA ILE A 686 -2.86 2.16 -27.01
C ILE A 686 -3.34 2.82 -25.73
N GLU A 687 -4.05 2.06 -24.91
CA GLU A 687 -4.57 2.50 -23.62
C GLU A 687 -3.95 1.65 -22.52
N PHE A 688 -3.54 2.29 -21.43
CA PHE A 688 -3.03 1.63 -20.26
C PHE A 688 -3.95 1.84 -19.06
N ASP A 689 -4.32 0.75 -18.39
CA ASP A 689 -5.00 0.79 -17.09
C ASP A 689 -4.01 1.23 -16.00
N THR A 690 -4.34 2.33 -15.32
CA THR A 690 -3.55 2.92 -14.24
C THR A 690 -4.18 2.72 -12.86
N ARG A 691 -5.33 2.04 -12.77
CA ARG A 691 -6.03 1.82 -11.49
C ARG A 691 -5.17 1.03 -10.51
N GLY A 692 -5.07 1.52 -9.28
CA GLY A 692 -4.27 0.89 -8.22
C GLY A 692 -2.76 1.10 -8.33
N THR A 693 -2.28 1.78 -9.37
CA THR A 693 -0.84 2.07 -9.56
C THR A 693 -0.38 3.34 -8.86
N GLY A 694 -1.31 4.26 -8.56
CA GLY A 694 -1.01 5.60 -8.04
C GLY A 694 -0.45 6.56 -9.08
N LEU A 695 -0.43 6.19 -10.37
CA LEU A 695 -0.05 7.08 -11.46
C LEU A 695 -1.11 8.17 -11.63
N THR A 696 -0.67 9.42 -11.53
CA THR A 696 -1.43 10.61 -11.88
C THR A 696 -0.68 11.38 -12.95
N TYR A 697 -1.39 12.04 -13.87
CA TYR A 697 -0.80 12.86 -14.90
C TYR A 697 -1.70 14.08 -15.18
N GLU A 698 -1.09 15.15 -15.66
CA GLU A 698 -1.78 16.38 -16.02
C GLU A 698 -1.89 16.51 -17.54
N ILE A 699 -2.81 17.36 -18.00
CA ILE A 699 -2.97 17.66 -19.42
C ILE A 699 -1.63 18.12 -20.02
N GLY A 700 -1.26 17.54 -21.16
CA GLY A 700 0.00 17.84 -21.85
C GLY A 700 1.20 17.02 -21.43
N ASP A 701 1.15 16.28 -20.32
CA ASP A 701 2.29 15.48 -19.88
C ASP A 701 2.65 14.41 -20.92
N ALA A 702 3.90 13.96 -20.87
CA ALA A 702 4.39 12.84 -21.67
C ALA A 702 4.58 11.59 -20.81
N LEU A 703 4.20 10.44 -21.37
CA LEU A 703 4.44 9.14 -20.76
C LEU A 703 5.79 8.59 -21.26
N GLY A 704 6.74 8.43 -20.36
CA GLY A 704 8.01 7.75 -20.59
C GLY A 704 7.82 6.24 -20.54
N VAL A 705 7.82 5.58 -21.69
CA VAL A 705 7.72 4.11 -21.78
C VAL A 705 9.11 3.49 -21.78
N TYR A 706 9.34 2.54 -20.88
CA TYR A 706 10.59 1.78 -20.82
C TYR A 706 10.48 0.52 -21.69
N GLY A 707 10.62 0.69 -23.00
CA GLY A 707 10.70 -0.44 -23.93
C GLY A 707 11.97 -1.27 -23.72
N HIS A 708 11.91 -2.54 -24.09
CA HIS A 708 13.03 -3.47 -24.01
C HIS A 708 13.42 -4.00 -25.39
N ASN A 709 14.62 -4.58 -25.48
CA ASN A 709 15.02 -5.31 -26.68
C ASN A 709 14.12 -6.53 -26.87
N ASP A 710 14.01 -6.98 -28.12
CA ASP A 710 13.29 -8.20 -28.44
C ASP A 710 14.09 -9.40 -27.96
N ALA A 711 13.45 -10.26 -27.15
CA ALA A 711 14.10 -11.41 -26.54
C ALA A 711 14.71 -12.36 -27.59
N ALA A 712 14.02 -12.59 -28.72
CA ALA A 712 14.51 -13.49 -29.75
C ALA A 712 15.76 -12.93 -30.48
N ASP A 713 15.86 -11.61 -30.60
CA ASP A 713 17.06 -10.97 -31.14
C ASP A 713 18.22 -11.00 -30.13
N VAL A 714 17.93 -10.85 -28.83
CA VAL A 714 18.93 -11.00 -27.75
C VAL A 714 19.44 -12.45 -27.70
N ASP A 715 18.56 -13.44 -27.77
CA ASP A 715 18.93 -14.86 -27.79
C ASP A 715 19.82 -15.19 -28.99
N ARG A 716 19.47 -14.67 -30.16
CA ARG A 716 20.29 -14.82 -31.37
C ARG A 716 21.67 -14.19 -31.21
N PHE A 717 21.73 -12.99 -30.64
CA PHE A 717 23.00 -12.33 -30.34
C PHE A 717 23.83 -13.13 -29.34
N CYS A 718 23.24 -13.60 -28.24
CA CYS A 718 23.94 -14.43 -27.25
C CYS A 718 24.51 -15.70 -27.90
N ALA A 719 23.73 -16.38 -28.76
CA ALA A 719 24.19 -17.56 -29.48
C ALA A 719 25.34 -17.27 -30.45
N GLN A 720 25.25 -16.19 -31.23
CA GLN A 720 26.31 -15.79 -32.19
C GLN A 720 27.57 -15.27 -31.49
N TYR A 721 27.39 -14.56 -30.37
CA TYR A 721 28.48 -13.99 -29.60
C TYR A 721 29.10 -14.98 -28.60
N GLY A 722 28.44 -16.11 -28.31
CA GLY A 722 28.92 -17.12 -27.37
C GLY A 722 28.74 -16.73 -25.90
N LEU A 723 27.66 -16.02 -25.56
CA LEU A 723 27.31 -15.66 -24.19
C LEU A 723 26.35 -16.69 -23.58
N ASP A 724 26.60 -17.07 -22.33
CA ASP A 724 25.60 -17.75 -21.52
C ASP A 724 24.58 -16.73 -20.98
N GLY A 725 23.36 -16.78 -21.51
CA GLY A 725 22.28 -15.89 -21.10
C GLY A 725 21.90 -16.01 -19.61
N ALA A 726 22.11 -17.19 -19.00
CA ALA A 726 21.79 -17.45 -17.60
C ALA A 726 22.88 -16.97 -16.63
N GLN A 727 24.09 -16.72 -17.13
CA GLN A 727 25.22 -16.25 -16.32
C GLN A 727 24.84 -14.98 -15.55
N LEU A 728 25.08 -14.96 -14.24
CA LEU A 728 24.80 -13.81 -13.38
C LEU A 728 25.97 -12.82 -13.42
N VAL A 729 25.66 -11.55 -13.65
CA VAL A 729 26.62 -10.45 -13.72
C VAL A 729 26.19 -9.37 -12.75
N ALA A 730 27.08 -9.06 -11.80
CA ALA A 730 26.93 -7.95 -10.87
C ALA A 730 27.68 -6.73 -11.41
N ALA A 731 27.01 -5.57 -11.41
CA ALA A 731 27.58 -4.30 -11.82
C ALA A 731 27.00 -3.16 -10.99
N VAL A 732 27.79 -2.10 -10.76
CA VAL A 732 27.30 -0.86 -10.16
C VAL A 732 26.79 0.05 -11.26
N LYS A 733 25.51 0.44 -11.17
CA LYS A 733 24.88 1.36 -12.12
C LYS A 733 24.03 2.35 -11.34
N ASP A 734 24.14 3.63 -11.67
CA ASP A 734 23.44 4.73 -10.99
C ASP A 734 23.68 4.75 -9.46
N GLY A 735 24.92 4.42 -9.06
CA GLY A 735 25.31 4.35 -7.64
C GLY A 735 24.79 3.14 -6.88
N GLN A 736 24.10 2.21 -7.55
CA GLN A 736 23.52 1.02 -6.93
C GLN A 736 24.10 -0.28 -7.49
N ALA A 737 24.44 -1.21 -6.61
CA ALA A 737 24.85 -2.55 -6.97
C ALA A 737 23.64 -3.34 -7.50
N GLN A 738 23.69 -3.76 -8.76
CA GLN A 738 22.66 -4.55 -9.41
C GLN A 738 23.23 -5.88 -9.87
N THR A 739 22.49 -6.95 -9.66
CA THR A 739 22.85 -8.28 -10.18
C THR A 739 21.73 -8.80 -11.05
N ARG A 740 22.05 -9.18 -12.29
CA ARG A 740 21.09 -9.71 -13.26
C ARG A 740 21.77 -10.77 -14.11
N SER A 741 21.00 -11.68 -14.69
CA SER A 741 21.48 -12.56 -15.77
C SER A 741 21.95 -11.72 -16.98
N VAL A 742 22.91 -12.21 -17.75
CA VAL A 742 23.35 -11.59 -19.01
C VAL A 742 22.15 -11.30 -19.93
N HIS A 743 21.24 -12.27 -20.09
CA HIS A 743 20.04 -12.11 -20.90
C HIS A 743 19.18 -10.92 -20.42
N SER A 744 18.93 -10.82 -19.11
CA SER A 744 18.20 -9.67 -18.54
C SER A 744 18.93 -8.34 -18.70
N TRP A 745 20.26 -8.30 -18.62
CA TRP A 745 21.02 -7.06 -18.87
C TRP A 745 20.83 -6.59 -20.31
N LEU A 746 21.03 -7.49 -21.27
CA LEU A 746 20.90 -7.22 -22.70
C LEU A 746 19.46 -6.93 -23.11
N THR A 747 18.47 -7.53 -22.47
CA THR A 747 17.06 -7.31 -22.80
C THR A 747 16.54 -5.99 -22.22
N HIS A 748 16.73 -5.76 -20.92
CA HIS A 748 15.98 -4.73 -20.18
C HIS A 748 16.77 -3.47 -19.88
N ALA A 749 18.11 -3.52 -19.92
CA ALA A 749 18.94 -2.47 -19.35
C ALA A 749 19.98 -1.88 -20.32
N LEU A 750 20.46 -2.62 -21.31
CA LEU A 750 21.48 -2.18 -22.26
C LEU A 750 20.89 -1.95 -23.66
N ASP A 751 21.25 -0.83 -24.28
CA ASP A 751 20.81 -0.45 -25.62
C ASP A 751 21.62 -1.18 -26.70
N LEU A 752 21.57 -2.51 -26.67
CA LEU A 752 22.36 -3.42 -27.50
C LEU A 752 22.17 -3.17 -29.01
N PHE A 753 20.93 -2.92 -29.43
CA PHE A 753 20.58 -2.59 -30.82
C PHE A 753 20.51 -1.09 -31.07
N GLY A 754 21.12 -0.29 -30.20
CA GLY A 754 21.27 1.15 -30.34
C GLY A 754 22.56 1.55 -31.03
N ARG A 755 22.76 2.87 -31.17
CA ARG A 755 23.91 3.44 -31.88
C ARG A 755 25.18 3.47 -30.99
N PRO A 756 26.30 2.86 -31.43
CA PRO A 756 27.56 2.92 -30.71
C PRO A 756 28.21 4.31 -30.76
N SER A 757 28.76 4.74 -29.64
CA SER A 757 29.50 6.01 -29.52
C SER A 757 30.97 5.84 -29.94
N LYS A 758 31.66 6.93 -30.31
CA LYS A 758 33.12 6.88 -30.58
C LYS A 758 33.92 6.29 -29.41
N LYS A 759 33.48 6.57 -28.17
CA LYS A 759 34.08 6.01 -26.94
C LYS A 759 33.98 4.48 -26.91
N PHE A 760 32.88 3.91 -27.41
CA PHE A 760 32.72 2.46 -27.51
C PHE A 760 33.69 1.84 -28.51
N TYR A 761 33.87 2.43 -29.70
CA TYR A 761 34.87 1.96 -30.68
C TYR A 761 36.28 1.94 -30.11
N ALA A 762 36.69 3.03 -29.44
CA ALA A 762 38.01 3.11 -28.80
C ALA A 762 38.18 2.04 -27.73
N ALA A 763 37.19 1.89 -26.84
CA ALA A 763 37.26 0.91 -25.75
C ALA A 763 37.20 -0.54 -26.26
N LEU A 764 36.49 -0.81 -27.36
CA LEU A 764 36.43 -2.13 -27.97
C LEU A 764 37.78 -2.57 -28.53
N ALA A 765 38.58 -1.63 -29.05
CA ALA A 765 39.91 -1.90 -29.58
C ALA A 765 40.86 -2.54 -28.55
N ASP A 766 40.69 -2.23 -27.27
CA ASP A 766 41.52 -2.77 -26.18
C ASP A 766 41.26 -4.26 -25.90
N PHE A 767 40.15 -4.80 -26.41
CA PHE A 767 39.79 -6.21 -26.28
C PHE A 767 40.06 -7.02 -27.56
N ALA A 768 40.57 -6.38 -28.62
CA ALA A 768 40.88 -7.03 -29.89
C ALA A 768 42.22 -7.79 -29.80
N THR A 769 42.19 -9.08 -30.10
CA THR A 769 43.42 -9.89 -30.19
C THR A 769 44.11 -9.79 -31.55
N ASP A 770 43.38 -9.40 -32.60
CA ASP A 770 43.97 -9.09 -33.91
C ASP A 770 44.37 -7.62 -33.97
N ALA A 771 45.66 -7.37 -34.25
CA ALA A 771 46.21 -6.03 -34.37
C ALA A 771 45.56 -5.21 -35.49
N ALA A 772 45.17 -5.84 -36.61
CA ALA A 772 44.54 -5.14 -37.72
C ALA A 772 43.13 -4.65 -37.35
N GLU A 773 42.35 -5.46 -36.63
CA GLU A 773 41.05 -5.08 -36.09
C GLU A 773 41.18 -3.96 -35.04
N ALA A 774 42.16 -4.08 -34.13
CA ALA A 774 42.43 -3.07 -33.11
C ALA A 774 42.77 -1.70 -33.74
N ASP A 775 43.66 -1.70 -34.74
CA ASP A 775 44.07 -0.48 -35.43
C ASP A 775 42.93 0.13 -36.25
N LYS A 776 42.08 -0.71 -36.88
CA LYS A 776 40.89 -0.23 -37.58
C LYS A 776 39.89 0.43 -36.60
N LEU A 777 39.64 -0.19 -35.45
CA LEU A 777 38.76 0.37 -34.42
C LEU A 777 39.28 1.71 -33.89
N ARG A 778 40.59 1.82 -33.64
CA ARG A 778 41.22 3.09 -33.24
C ARG A 778 41.14 4.14 -34.34
N TRP A 779 41.46 3.77 -35.58
CA TRP A 779 41.41 4.67 -36.73
C TRP A 779 40.01 5.25 -36.97
N LEU A 780 38.94 4.46 -36.77
CA LEU A 780 37.55 4.94 -36.87
C LEU A 780 37.20 6.09 -35.91
N THR A 781 38.01 6.28 -34.85
CA THR A 781 37.81 7.36 -33.89
C THR A 781 38.56 8.65 -34.23
N THR A 782 39.52 8.62 -35.16
CA THR A 782 40.36 9.75 -35.57
C THR A 782 39.63 10.69 -36.55
N SER A 783 40.29 11.78 -36.95
CA SER A 783 39.83 12.67 -38.04
C SER A 783 39.75 11.93 -39.38
N ASP A 784 40.71 11.06 -39.66
CA ASP A 784 40.85 10.39 -40.94
C ASP A 784 39.75 9.33 -41.13
N GLY A 785 39.35 8.68 -40.03
CA GLY A 785 38.22 7.75 -40.00
C GLY A 785 36.84 8.39 -39.92
N ALA A 786 36.74 9.73 -39.80
CA ALA A 786 35.48 10.41 -39.52
C ALA A 786 34.42 10.22 -40.62
N ALA A 787 34.84 10.14 -41.89
CA ALA A 787 33.94 9.89 -43.02
C ALA A 787 33.30 8.50 -42.95
N GLU A 788 34.08 7.46 -42.67
CA GLU A 788 33.57 6.09 -42.52
C GLU A 788 32.70 5.96 -41.27
N PHE A 789 33.11 6.56 -40.15
CA PHE A 789 32.27 6.60 -38.95
C PHE A 789 30.92 7.26 -39.24
N LYS A 790 30.89 8.37 -39.98
CA LYS A 790 29.63 9.04 -40.39
C LYS A 790 28.79 8.15 -41.29
N ALA A 791 29.40 7.41 -42.22
CA ALA A 791 28.70 6.44 -43.06
C ALA A 791 28.08 5.29 -42.23
N ARG A 792 28.81 4.74 -41.25
CA ARG A 792 28.31 3.72 -40.32
C ARG A 792 27.14 4.21 -39.47
N VAL A 793 27.20 5.47 -39.03
CA VAL A 793 26.09 6.13 -38.34
C VAL A 793 24.86 6.24 -39.26
N ALA A 794 25.04 6.64 -40.52
CA ALA A 794 23.96 6.75 -41.49
C ALA A 794 23.35 5.39 -41.85
N ASP A 795 24.16 4.33 -41.90
CA ASP A 795 23.73 2.95 -42.10
C ASP A 795 23.13 2.31 -40.83
N THR A 796 23.05 3.07 -39.72
CA THR A 796 22.46 2.64 -38.44
C THR A 796 23.10 1.40 -37.82
N VAL A 797 24.42 1.25 -37.96
CA VAL A 797 25.22 0.19 -37.31
C VAL A 797 25.02 0.23 -35.79
N THR A 798 24.86 -0.94 -35.16
CA THR A 798 24.56 -1.08 -33.72
C THR A 798 25.74 -1.61 -32.91
N TYR A 799 25.61 -1.63 -31.58
CA TYR A 799 26.60 -2.30 -30.72
C TYR A 799 26.71 -3.78 -31.06
N ALA A 800 25.58 -4.47 -31.26
CA ALA A 800 25.56 -5.88 -31.66
C ALA A 800 26.27 -6.10 -33.00
N ASP A 801 25.98 -5.28 -34.02
CA ASP A 801 26.65 -5.37 -35.33
C ASP A 801 28.16 -5.21 -35.19
N LEU A 802 28.62 -4.22 -34.40
CA LEU A 802 30.05 -3.95 -34.21
C LEU A 802 30.76 -5.09 -33.47
N LEU A 803 30.11 -5.64 -32.45
CA LEU A 803 30.63 -6.77 -31.66
C LEU A 803 30.73 -8.05 -32.51
N LEU A 804 29.85 -8.23 -33.49
CA LEU A 804 29.90 -9.36 -34.42
C LEU A 804 30.87 -9.13 -35.59
N GLU A 805 31.04 -7.88 -36.04
CA GLU A 805 31.95 -7.50 -37.12
C GLU A 805 33.43 -7.67 -36.73
N PHE A 806 33.81 -7.19 -35.53
CA PHE A 806 35.18 -7.29 -35.01
C PHE A 806 35.32 -8.53 -34.13
N ALA A 807 35.45 -9.69 -34.78
CA ALA A 807 35.33 -10.99 -34.12
C ALA A 807 36.43 -11.24 -33.07
N SER A 808 37.60 -10.60 -33.20
CA SER A 808 38.70 -10.71 -32.23
C SER A 808 38.50 -9.84 -30.99
N ALA A 809 37.60 -8.83 -31.04
CA ALA A 809 37.31 -7.91 -29.95
C ALA A 809 36.20 -8.47 -29.05
N ARG A 810 36.60 -9.27 -28.05
CA ARG A 810 35.66 -10.03 -27.18
C ARG A 810 35.69 -9.61 -25.70
N PRO A 811 35.12 -8.44 -25.34
CA PRO A 811 34.96 -8.08 -23.93
C PRO A 811 34.11 -9.13 -23.18
N PRO A 812 34.49 -9.52 -21.95
CA PRO A 812 33.68 -10.43 -21.16
C PRO A 812 32.40 -9.73 -20.65
N PRO A 813 31.37 -10.49 -20.22
CA PRO A 813 30.03 -9.97 -19.93
C PRO A 813 29.98 -8.78 -18.96
N VAL A 814 30.82 -8.79 -17.92
CA VAL A 814 30.89 -7.70 -16.94
C VAL A 814 31.35 -6.37 -17.56
N HIS A 815 32.24 -6.41 -18.56
CA HIS A 815 32.71 -5.22 -19.26
C HIS A 815 31.63 -4.70 -20.22
N LEU A 816 30.87 -5.59 -20.88
CA LEU A 816 29.76 -5.19 -21.76
C LEU A 816 28.73 -4.33 -21.02
N VAL A 817 28.44 -4.61 -19.75
CA VAL A 817 27.51 -3.81 -18.92
C VAL A 817 27.98 -2.37 -18.72
N GLY A 818 29.30 -2.14 -18.64
CA GLY A 818 29.89 -0.80 -18.52
C GLY A 818 30.13 -0.09 -19.85
N LEU A 819 30.30 -0.85 -20.94
CA LEU A 819 30.63 -0.31 -22.26
C LEU A 819 29.38 0.09 -23.07
N ILE A 820 28.29 -0.68 -22.97
CA ILE A 820 27.06 -0.43 -23.71
C ILE A 820 26.17 0.57 -22.95
N ALA A 821 25.64 1.56 -23.68
CA ALA A 821 24.77 2.58 -23.10
C ALA A 821 23.47 1.98 -22.52
N PRO A 822 22.88 2.57 -21.46
CA PRO A 822 21.59 2.13 -20.94
C PRO A 822 20.43 2.44 -21.89
N ILE A 823 19.39 1.59 -21.86
CA ILE A 823 18.11 1.88 -22.51
C ILE A 823 17.43 3.05 -21.79
N LYS A 824 17.18 4.14 -22.53
CA LYS A 824 16.46 5.32 -22.05
C LYS A 824 14.94 5.17 -22.27
N PRO A 825 14.08 5.76 -21.40
CA PRO A 825 12.65 5.79 -21.65
C PRO A 825 12.35 6.57 -22.94
N ARG A 826 11.36 6.10 -23.69
CA ARG A 826 10.83 6.81 -24.86
C ARG A 826 9.58 7.58 -24.44
N HIS A 827 9.62 8.89 -24.60
CA HIS A 827 8.49 9.75 -24.25
C HIS A 827 7.49 9.81 -25.39
N TYR A 828 6.22 9.69 -25.04
CA TYR A 828 5.07 9.85 -25.93
C TYR A 828 4.12 10.87 -25.30
N SER A 829 3.69 11.87 -26.05
CA SER A 829 2.69 12.83 -25.59
C SER A 829 1.38 12.09 -25.28
N ILE A 830 0.80 12.33 -24.10
CA ILE A 830 -0.41 11.64 -23.67
C ILE A 830 -1.60 12.10 -24.53
N ALA A 831 -2.41 11.15 -24.97
CA ALA A 831 -3.53 11.34 -25.89
C ALA A 831 -4.92 11.37 -25.22
N SER A 832 -4.96 11.45 -23.88
CA SER A 832 -6.20 11.43 -23.08
C SER A 832 -6.22 12.48 -21.98
N SER A 833 -7.39 12.98 -21.62
CA SER A 833 -7.61 13.72 -20.36
C SER A 833 -7.83 12.76 -19.19
N ALA A 834 -7.12 12.97 -18.06
CA ALA A 834 -7.32 12.20 -16.84
C ALA A 834 -8.71 12.41 -16.22
N ARG A 835 -9.37 13.54 -16.53
CA ARG A 835 -10.74 13.83 -16.10
C ARG A 835 -11.77 13.07 -16.93
N MET A 836 -11.53 12.92 -18.23
CA MET A 836 -12.41 12.14 -19.11
C MET A 836 -12.21 10.64 -18.92
N HIS A 837 -10.96 10.20 -18.72
CA HIS A 837 -10.58 8.79 -18.61
C HIS A 837 -9.91 8.49 -17.27
N PRO A 838 -10.65 8.57 -16.14
CA PRO A 838 -10.06 8.32 -14.83
C PRO A 838 -9.57 6.88 -14.72
N GLY A 839 -8.29 6.71 -14.38
CA GLY A 839 -7.66 5.38 -14.27
C GLY A 839 -7.21 4.80 -15.62
N SER A 840 -7.14 5.59 -16.69
CA SER A 840 -6.57 5.19 -17.97
C SER A 840 -5.62 6.27 -18.53
N VAL A 841 -4.58 5.87 -19.25
CA VAL A 841 -3.70 6.79 -19.99
C VAL A 841 -3.50 6.28 -21.42
N HIS A 842 -3.74 7.14 -22.40
CA HIS A 842 -3.77 6.76 -23.81
C HIS A 842 -2.57 7.34 -24.56
N LEU A 843 -2.05 6.62 -25.56
CA LEU A 843 -1.03 7.11 -26.48
C LEU A 843 -1.48 6.94 -27.94
N CYS A 844 -0.97 7.80 -28.81
CA CYS A 844 -1.05 7.67 -30.26
C CYS A 844 0.35 7.47 -30.82
N VAL A 845 0.65 6.28 -31.33
CA VAL A 845 2.02 5.85 -31.66
C VAL A 845 2.09 5.44 -33.12
N VAL A 846 3.19 5.79 -33.79
CA VAL A 846 3.52 5.30 -35.12
C VAL A 846 4.64 4.28 -35.03
N SER A 847 4.45 3.09 -35.62
CA SER A 847 5.53 2.10 -35.73
C SER A 847 6.62 2.65 -36.64
N VAL A 848 7.87 2.46 -36.22
CA VAL A 848 9.05 2.94 -36.95
C VAL A 848 9.75 1.74 -37.54
N ALA A 849 9.89 1.72 -38.86
CA ALA A 849 10.71 0.77 -39.59
C ALA A 849 11.40 1.46 -40.77
N TRP A 850 12.61 1.02 -41.09
CA TRP A 850 13.38 1.52 -42.23
C TRP A 850 14.24 0.40 -42.81
N THR A 851 14.66 0.56 -44.06
CA THR A 851 15.62 -0.36 -44.69
C THR A 851 16.99 0.30 -44.71
N THR A 852 18.03 -0.40 -44.26
CA THR A 852 19.42 0.09 -44.29
C THR A 852 19.96 0.14 -45.71
N ALA A 853 21.13 0.75 -45.93
CA ALA A 853 21.75 0.77 -47.25
C ALA A 853 22.12 -0.65 -47.73
N ARG A 854 22.28 -1.60 -46.79
CA ARG A 854 22.54 -3.02 -47.04
C ARG A 854 21.29 -3.85 -47.34
N GLY A 855 20.10 -3.23 -47.32
CA GLY A 855 18.83 -3.93 -47.57
C GLY A 855 18.20 -4.60 -46.35
N GLU A 856 18.75 -4.40 -45.15
CA GLU A 856 18.20 -4.98 -43.91
C GLU A 856 17.05 -4.13 -43.38
N VAL A 857 15.95 -4.76 -42.97
CA VAL A 857 14.82 -4.05 -42.34
C VAL A 857 15.08 -3.91 -40.84
N ARG A 858 15.18 -2.66 -40.37
CA ARG A 858 15.31 -2.32 -38.95
C ARG A 858 14.02 -1.70 -38.44
N ARG A 859 13.79 -1.86 -37.13
CA ARG A 859 12.60 -1.40 -36.43
C ARG A 859 13.01 -0.58 -35.21
N GLY A 860 12.23 0.44 -34.87
CA GLY A 860 12.41 1.19 -33.64
C GLY A 860 12.14 0.30 -32.44
N GLN A 861 13.07 0.28 -31.47
CA GLN A 861 12.99 -0.59 -30.29
C GLN A 861 11.66 -0.43 -29.54
N CYS A 862 11.36 0.78 -29.04
CA CYS A 862 10.18 1.00 -28.20
C CYS A 862 8.86 0.84 -28.97
N THR A 863 8.82 1.24 -30.25
CA THR A 863 7.60 1.10 -31.05
C THR A 863 7.34 -0.36 -31.44
N ARG A 864 8.37 -1.14 -31.78
CA ARG A 864 8.26 -2.60 -31.96
C ARG A 864 7.80 -3.28 -30.67
N TYR A 865 8.36 -2.87 -29.54
CA TYR A 865 7.94 -3.38 -28.22
C TYR A 865 6.44 -3.15 -28.00
N LEU A 866 5.97 -1.91 -28.12
CA LEU A 866 4.56 -1.56 -27.94
C LEU A 866 3.62 -2.27 -28.93
N ASP A 867 4.01 -2.38 -30.20
CA ASP A 867 3.24 -3.04 -31.27
C ASP A 867 3.13 -4.57 -31.05
N SER A 868 4.00 -5.16 -30.24
CA SER A 868 4.01 -6.60 -29.92
C SER A 868 3.23 -6.97 -28.65
N LEU A 869 2.73 -5.98 -27.90
CA LEU A 869 2.07 -6.23 -26.63
C LEU A 869 0.68 -6.84 -26.81
N SER A 870 0.31 -7.70 -25.86
CA SER A 870 -1.05 -8.23 -25.73
C SER A 870 -1.83 -7.49 -24.64
N ILE A 871 -3.15 -7.52 -24.72
CA ILE A 871 -4.02 -7.00 -23.66
C ILE A 871 -3.69 -7.70 -22.33
N GLY A 872 -3.54 -6.92 -21.27
CA GLY A 872 -3.13 -7.37 -19.94
C GLY A 872 -1.62 -7.40 -19.71
N ALA A 873 -0.80 -7.21 -20.76
CA ALA A 873 0.66 -7.13 -20.61
C ALA A 873 1.05 -5.94 -19.72
N GLU A 874 2.04 -6.16 -18.85
CA GLU A 874 2.54 -5.14 -17.94
C GLU A 874 3.65 -4.31 -18.61
N VAL A 875 3.57 -2.99 -18.44
CA VAL A 875 4.52 -2.04 -19.00
C VAL A 875 4.99 -1.10 -17.90
N VAL A 876 6.31 -0.93 -17.81
CA VAL A 876 6.89 0.05 -16.89
C VAL A 876 6.90 1.42 -17.57
N VAL A 877 6.35 2.41 -16.88
CA VAL A 877 6.23 3.79 -17.36
C VAL A 877 6.65 4.82 -16.30
N SER A 878 6.98 6.02 -16.75
CA SER A 878 7.15 7.22 -15.91
C SER A 878 6.37 8.39 -16.51
N VAL A 879 6.04 9.38 -15.69
CA VAL A 879 5.36 10.60 -16.14
C VAL A 879 6.37 11.72 -16.17
N LYS A 880 6.44 12.44 -17.30
CA LYS A 880 7.31 13.60 -17.48
C LYS A 880 6.44 14.84 -17.74
N PRO A 881 6.54 15.88 -16.89
CA PRO A 881 5.86 17.15 -17.14
C PRO A 881 6.25 17.76 -18.49
N SER A 882 5.28 18.36 -19.19
CA SER A 882 5.50 19.14 -20.41
C SER A 882 5.06 20.60 -20.25
N VAL A 883 5.55 21.45 -21.14
CA VAL A 883 5.11 22.84 -21.34
C VAL A 883 3.82 22.95 -22.16
N MET A 884 3.34 21.84 -22.76
CA MET A 884 2.07 21.78 -23.49
C MET A 884 0.86 21.81 -22.56
N LYS A 885 0.67 22.90 -21.80
CA LYS A 885 -0.48 23.08 -20.89
C LYS A 885 -1.56 23.93 -21.55
N LEU A 886 -2.81 23.67 -21.20
CA LEU A 886 -3.91 24.56 -21.57
C LEU A 886 -3.73 25.95 -20.91
N PRO A 887 -4.31 27.01 -21.49
CA PRO A 887 -4.28 28.34 -20.89
C PRO A 887 -4.90 28.36 -19.48
N PRO A 888 -4.50 29.31 -18.62
CA PRO A 888 -5.03 29.42 -17.26
C PRO A 888 -6.55 29.64 -17.22
N LEU A 889 -7.09 30.41 -18.16
CA LEU A 889 -8.51 30.72 -18.23
C LEU A 889 -9.22 29.83 -19.24
N ASP A 890 -10.37 29.31 -18.84
CA ASP A 890 -11.16 28.50 -19.75
C ASP A 890 -11.73 29.31 -20.93
N SER A 891 -12.02 30.60 -20.76
CA SER A 891 -12.52 31.42 -21.86
C SER A 891 -11.45 31.80 -22.90
N GLN A 892 -10.15 31.56 -22.62
CA GLN A 892 -9.08 31.89 -23.57
C GLN A 892 -9.11 30.96 -24.80
N PRO A 893 -9.01 31.50 -26.03
CA PRO A 893 -8.95 30.69 -27.24
C PRO A 893 -7.69 29.82 -27.31
N VAL A 894 -7.83 28.65 -27.94
CA VAL A 894 -6.74 27.70 -28.14
C VAL A 894 -6.60 27.35 -29.61
N ILE A 895 -5.41 27.56 -30.17
CA ILE A 895 -5.07 27.22 -31.56
C ILE A 895 -4.06 26.07 -31.55
N MET A 896 -4.40 24.96 -32.19
CA MET A 896 -3.64 23.73 -32.19
C MET A 896 -3.24 23.35 -33.62
N ALA A 897 -2.00 22.93 -33.81
CA ALA A 897 -1.47 22.47 -35.08
C ALA A 897 -0.86 21.08 -34.89
N GLY A 898 -1.61 20.03 -35.28
CA GLY A 898 -1.25 18.62 -35.05
C GLY A 898 -0.93 17.89 -36.35
N LEU A 899 0.28 17.35 -36.47
CA LEU A 899 0.73 16.60 -37.65
C LEU A 899 0.85 15.11 -37.35
N GLY A 900 -0.02 14.30 -37.98
CA GLY A 900 -0.07 12.86 -37.75
C GLY A 900 -0.22 12.54 -36.25
N THR A 901 0.73 11.79 -35.68
CA THR A 901 0.75 11.45 -34.24
C THR A 901 0.89 12.66 -33.32
N GLY A 902 1.31 13.82 -33.84
CA GLY A 902 1.24 15.10 -33.11
C GLY A 902 -0.17 15.54 -32.73
N MET A 903 -1.20 14.81 -33.18
CA MET A 903 -2.57 14.95 -32.71
C MET A 903 -2.79 14.48 -31.27
N ALA A 904 -1.90 13.67 -30.70
CA ALA A 904 -2.02 13.11 -29.35
C ALA A 904 -2.37 14.18 -28.27
N PRO A 905 -1.53 15.19 -28.00
CA PRO A 905 -1.84 16.16 -26.94
C PRO A 905 -3.12 16.96 -27.23
N PHE A 906 -3.45 17.19 -28.50
CA PHE A 906 -4.64 17.95 -28.89
C PHE A 906 -5.92 17.16 -28.69
N ARG A 907 -5.90 15.85 -28.87
CA ARG A 907 -7.01 14.98 -28.43
C ARG A 907 -7.25 15.16 -26.93
N ALA A 908 -6.20 15.12 -26.11
CA ALA A 908 -6.32 15.34 -24.66
C ALA A 908 -6.84 16.75 -24.31
N PHE A 909 -6.41 17.78 -25.01
CA PHE A 909 -6.90 19.16 -24.83
C PHE A 909 -8.39 19.27 -25.13
N ILE A 910 -8.85 18.70 -26.25
CA ILE A 910 -10.25 18.71 -26.65
C ILE A 910 -11.09 17.94 -25.64
N GLU A 911 -10.65 16.76 -25.18
CA GLU A 911 -11.34 16.00 -24.14
C GLU A 911 -11.44 16.79 -22.82
N GLU A 912 -10.35 17.44 -22.38
CA GLU A 912 -10.36 18.26 -21.17
C GLU A 912 -11.38 19.40 -21.27
N ARG A 913 -11.37 20.13 -22.40
CA ARG A 913 -12.30 21.22 -22.66
C ARG A 913 -13.75 20.74 -22.77
N ALA A 914 -13.97 19.56 -23.35
CA ALA A 914 -15.28 18.91 -23.39
C ALA A 914 -15.82 18.64 -21.99
N VAL A 915 -15.00 18.09 -21.09
CA VAL A 915 -15.40 17.84 -19.69
C VAL A 915 -15.70 19.14 -18.96
N ARG A 916 -14.90 20.20 -19.17
CA ARG A 916 -15.13 21.51 -18.55
C ARG A 916 -16.43 22.15 -19.03
N LYS A 917 -16.69 22.14 -20.35
CA LYS A 917 -17.95 22.61 -20.95
C LYS A 917 -19.15 21.84 -20.39
N LEU A 918 -19.03 20.51 -20.26
CA LEU A 918 -20.07 19.66 -19.67
C LEU A 918 -20.35 20.03 -18.20
N HIS A 919 -19.35 20.47 -17.46
CA HIS A 919 -19.48 20.95 -16.08
C HIS A 919 -19.86 22.44 -15.98
N GLY A 920 -20.29 23.06 -17.08
CA GLY A 920 -20.80 24.44 -17.11
C GLY A 920 -19.73 25.53 -17.15
N ALA A 921 -18.46 25.19 -17.40
CA ALA A 921 -17.42 26.19 -17.62
C ALA A 921 -17.63 26.89 -18.97
N ASP A 922 -17.37 28.21 -18.99
CA ASP A 922 -17.32 28.97 -20.23
C ASP A 922 -16.00 28.67 -20.95
N VAL A 923 -16.10 27.94 -22.07
CA VAL A 923 -14.95 27.45 -22.84
C VAL A 923 -14.79 28.30 -24.10
N GLY A 924 -13.61 28.91 -24.22
CA GLY A 924 -13.20 29.70 -25.38
C GLY A 924 -13.08 28.87 -26.66
N PRO A 925 -13.06 29.53 -27.83
CA PRO A 925 -13.03 28.85 -29.11
C PRO A 925 -11.76 28.02 -29.31
N MET A 926 -11.93 26.84 -29.90
CA MET A 926 -10.82 25.92 -30.23
C MET A 926 -10.65 25.80 -31.73
N THR A 927 -9.44 26.02 -32.22
CA THR A 927 -9.07 25.86 -33.64
C THR A 927 -8.05 24.73 -33.77
N LEU A 928 -8.31 23.73 -34.61
CA LEU A 928 -7.36 22.65 -34.91
C LEU A 928 -6.99 22.66 -36.40
N TYR A 929 -5.71 22.82 -36.67
CA TYR A 929 -5.08 22.53 -37.95
C TYR A 929 -4.50 21.11 -37.91
N PHE A 930 -5.18 20.15 -38.55
CA PHE A 930 -4.74 18.77 -38.63
C PHE A 930 -4.10 18.48 -39.98
N GLY A 931 -2.91 17.88 -39.97
CA GLY A 931 -2.18 17.51 -41.19
C GLY A 931 -1.82 16.02 -41.26
N SER A 932 -2.09 15.38 -42.40
CA SER A 932 -1.65 14.00 -42.67
C SER A 932 -1.44 13.74 -44.17
N ARG A 933 -1.09 12.49 -44.53
CA ARG A 933 -0.88 12.13 -45.94
C ARG A 933 -2.19 12.04 -46.73
N HIS A 934 -3.10 11.20 -46.26
CA HIS A 934 -4.34 10.86 -46.95
C HIS A 934 -5.51 10.86 -45.96
N ARG A 935 -6.66 11.42 -46.36
CA ARG A 935 -7.85 11.40 -45.50
C ARG A 935 -8.32 9.98 -45.22
N ALA A 936 -8.38 9.14 -46.25
CA ALA A 936 -8.88 7.77 -46.12
C ALA A 936 -7.97 6.83 -45.31
N MET A 937 -6.69 7.19 -45.12
CA MET A 937 -5.71 6.30 -44.49
C MET A 937 -5.19 6.81 -43.13
N GLU A 938 -4.98 8.13 -42.98
CA GLU A 938 -4.28 8.71 -41.82
C GLU A 938 -5.09 9.81 -41.12
N TYR A 939 -6.41 9.89 -41.33
CA TYR A 939 -7.25 10.85 -40.58
C TYR A 939 -7.55 10.35 -39.17
N LEU A 940 -6.54 10.45 -38.31
CA LEU A 940 -6.57 9.93 -36.94
C LEU A 940 -7.69 10.60 -36.13
N TYR A 941 -8.52 9.78 -35.50
CA TYR A 941 -9.67 10.22 -34.68
C TYR A 941 -10.70 11.06 -35.46
N GLY A 942 -10.77 10.94 -36.80
CA GLY A 942 -11.61 11.79 -37.64
C GLY A 942 -13.08 11.87 -37.21
N GLU A 943 -13.71 10.73 -36.89
CA GLU A 943 -15.10 10.68 -36.40
C GLU A 943 -15.28 11.47 -35.08
N GLU A 944 -14.32 11.34 -34.17
CA GLU A 944 -14.32 12.02 -32.86
C GLU A 944 -14.18 13.54 -33.05
N LEU A 945 -13.28 13.97 -33.94
CA LEU A 945 -13.04 15.39 -34.24
C LEU A 945 -14.20 16.04 -34.96
N GLU A 946 -14.82 15.33 -35.91
CA GLU A 946 -16.01 15.81 -36.60
C GLU A 946 -17.20 15.95 -35.65
N ALA A 947 -17.34 15.04 -34.67
CA ALA A 947 -18.35 15.15 -33.63
C ALA A 947 -18.13 16.37 -32.73
N TYR A 948 -16.89 16.63 -32.27
CA TYR A 948 -16.58 17.83 -31.48
C TYR A 948 -16.76 19.13 -32.26
N HIS A 949 -16.52 19.10 -33.58
CA HIS A 949 -16.78 20.24 -34.45
C HIS A 949 -18.28 20.50 -34.61
N ALA A 950 -19.09 19.45 -34.80
CA ALA A 950 -20.54 19.54 -34.88
C ALA A 950 -21.19 20.05 -33.58
N ASP A 951 -20.66 19.69 -32.41
CA ASP A 951 -21.09 20.23 -31.09
C ASP A 951 -20.62 21.67 -30.83
N GLY A 952 -19.80 22.24 -31.73
CA GLY A 952 -19.27 23.59 -31.60
C GLY A 952 -18.19 23.77 -30.53
N LEU A 953 -17.76 22.70 -29.84
CA LEU A 953 -16.59 22.74 -28.96
C LEU A 953 -15.33 23.04 -29.78
N LEU A 954 -15.12 22.28 -30.87
CA LEU A 954 -14.05 22.56 -31.81
C LEU A 954 -14.55 23.56 -32.85
N THR A 955 -14.40 24.85 -32.57
CA THR A 955 -14.92 25.95 -33.39
C THR A 955 -14.45 25.90 -34.84
N ASN A 956 -13.17 25.61 -35.06
CA ASN A 956 -12.59 25.50 -36.41
C ASN A 956 -11.81 24.20 -36.56
N LEU A 957 -12.19 23.37 -37.54
CA LEU A 957 -11.46 22.17 -37.92
C LEU A 957 -10.89 22.33 -39.34
N ARG A 958 -9.57 22.48 -39.44
CA ARG A 958 -8.84 22.73 -40.68
C ARG A 958 -8.00 21.53 -41.06
N LEU A 959 -8.43 20.82 -42.10
CA LEU A 959 -7.79 19.59 -42.53
C LEU A 959 -6.86 19.82 -43.72
N ALA A 960 -5.64 19.30 -43.64
CA ALA A 960 -4.64 19.33 -44.71
C ALA A 960 -4.15 17.92 -45.06
N PHE A 961 -4.52 17.43 -46.25
CA PHE A 961 -4.09 16.13 -46.77
C PHE A 961 -3.10 16.34 -47.91
N SER A 962 -1.86 15.90 -47.72
CA SER A 962 -0.75 16.22 -48.62
C SER A 962 -0.65 15.33 -49.87
N ARG A 963 -1.45 14.27 -49.98
CA ARG A 963 -1.34 13.27 -51.05
C ARG A 963 -2.67 12.91 -51.72
N ASP A 964 -3.78 13.53 -51.33
CA ASP A 964 -5.10 13.27 -51.96
C ASP A 964 -5.28 14.01 -53.30
N GLN A 965 -4.37 14.92 -53.62
CA GLN A 965 -4.33 15.69 -54.85
C GLN A 965 -2.88 15.91 -55.33
N HIS A 966 -2.71 16.33 -56.58
CA HIS A 966 -1.38 16.53 -57.19
C HIS A 966 -0.55 17.63 -56.49
N GLN A 967 -1.21 18.71 -56.06
CA GLN A 967 -0.59 19.81 -55.31
C GLN A 967 -0.49 19.50 -53.82
N LYS A 968 0.67 19.75 -53.20
CA LYS A 968 0.87 19.51 -51.76
C LYS A 968 0.10 20.55 -50.94
N VAL A 969 -0.86 20.09 -50.13
CA VAL A 969 -1.58 20.93 -49.15
C VAL A 969 -1.09 20.58 -47.75
N TYR A 970 -0.57 21.58 -47.04
CA TYR A 970 -0.06 21.47 -45.68
C TYR A 970 -0.75 22.47 -44.74
N ILE A 971 -0.53 22.33 -43.43
CA ILE A 971 -1.20 23.13 -42.41
C ILE A 971 -0.89 24.64 -42.55
N GLN A 972 0.32 25.01 -42.95
CA GLN A 972 0.71 26.41 -43.20
C GLN A 972 -0.06 27.05 -44.35
N HIS A 973 -0.59 26.26 -45.29
CA HIS A 973 -1.47 26.78 -46.34
C HIS A 973 -2.84 27.12 -45.75
N LYS A 974 -3.38 26.23 -44.89
CA LYS A 974 -4.63 26.47 -44.17
C LYS A 974 -4.54 27.65 -43.20
N MET A 975 -3.42 27.79 -42.51
CA MET A 975 -3.15 28.96 -41.66
C MET A 975 -3.13 30.27 -42.45
N ARG A 976 -2.61 30.27 -43.69
CA ARG A 976 -2.64 31.46 -44.55
C ARG A 976 -4.04 31.79 -45.07
N GLU A 977 -4.88 30.78 -45.30
CA GLU A 977 -6.31 30.98 -45.59
C GLU A 977 -7.01 31.66 -44.39
N ASP A 978 -6.61 31.32 -43.17
CA ASP A 978 -7.19 31.82 -41.91
C ASP A 978 -6.41 32.99 -41.27
N SER A 979 -5.58 33.70 -42.02
CA SER A 979 -4.70 34.75 -41.48
C SER A 979 -5.43 35.84 -40.68
N ALA A 980 -6.65 36.22 -41.07
CA ALA A 980 -7.43 37.19 -40.32
C ALA A 980 -7.82 36.68 -38.92
N LEU A 981 -8.26 35.41 -38.83
CA LEU A 981 -8.62 34.76 -37.57
C LEU A 981 -7.40 34.57 -36.67
N LEU A 982 -6.26 34.16 -37.24
CA LEU A 982 -5.01 34.00 -36.48
C LEU A 982 -4.55 35.33 -35.88
N ALA A 983 -4.59 36.43 -36.63
CA ALA A 983 -4.19 37.74 -36.13
C ALA A 983 -5.14 38.22 -35.01
N ASP A 984 -6.45 38.09 -35.19
CA ASP A 984 -7.45 38.49 -34.19
C ASP A 984 -7.31 37.67 -32.90
N GLN A 985 -7.32 36.33 -32.99
CA GLN A 985 -7.23 35.48 -31.81
C GLN A 985 -5.92 35.66 -31.05
N MET A 986 -4.79 35.73 -31.76
CA MET A 986 -3.48 35.85 -31.11
C MET A 986 -3.21 37.25 -30.55
N LEU A 987 -3.76 38.33 -31.13
CA LEU A 987 -3.39 39.68 -30.71
C LEU A 987 -4.48 40.38 -29.91
N ALA A 988 -5.75 40.16 -30.24
CA ALA A 988 -6.88 40.79 -29.56
C ALA A 988 -7.50 39.89 -28.47
N CYS A 989 -7.53 38.57 -28.67
CA CYS A 989 -8.20 37.65 -27.76
C CYS A 989 -7.27 36.84 -26.84
N ASP A 990 -5.98 37.19 -26.81
CA ASP A 990 -4.98 36.57 -25.93
C ASP A 990 -4.88 35.03 -26.07
N ALA A 991 -5.06 34.51 -27.29
CA ALA A 991 -5.02 33.07 -27.55
C ALA A 991 -3.64 32.44 -27.31
N CYS A 992 -3.63 31.14 -27.05
CA CYS A 992 -2.42 30.31 -27.03
C CYS A 992 -2.35 29.41 -28.27
N PHE A 993 -1.20 29.41 -28.93
CA PHE A 993 -0.86 28.58 -30.09
C PHE A 993 0.04 27.42 -29.70
N TYR A 994 -0.27 26.23 -30.22
CA TYR A 994 0.46 25.00 -29.97
C TYR A 994 0.76 24.26 -31.28
N LEU A 995 2.00 23.81 -31.47
CA LEU A 995 2.40 22.92 -32.56
C LEU A 995 2.94 21.61 -32.00
N CYS A 996 2.46 20.47 -32.49
CA CYS A 996 3.03 19.18 -32.18
C CYS A 996 3.21 18.32 -33.43
N GLY A 997 4.39 17.70 -33.56
CA GLY A 997 4.74 16.85 -34.71
C GLY A 997 6.22 16.91 -35.11
N PRO A 998 6.56 16.61 -36.36
CA PRO A 998 7.94 16.67 -36.83
C PRO A 998 8.49 18.11 -36.88
N THR A 999 9.81 18.26 -36.85
CA THR A 999 10.51 19.56 -36.85
C THR A 999 10.45 20.37 -38.15
N TRP A 1000 10.36 19.71 -39.31
CA TRP A 1000 10.46 20.38 -40.63
C TRP A 1000 9.46 21.53 -40.92
N PRO A 1001 8.19 21.53 -40.45
CA PRO A 1001 7.22 22.58 -40.75
C PRO A 1001 7.25 23.74 -39.76
N ALA A 1002 8.07 23.68 -38.69
CA ALA A 1002 8.08 24.71 -37.65
C ALA A 1002 8.43 26.11 -38.19
N GLY A 1003 9.35 26.18 -39.16
CA GLY A 1003 9.68 27.43 -39.87
C GLY A 1003 8.50 27.97 -40.68
N ASP A 1004 7.89 27.12 -41.50
CA ASP A 1004 6.75 27.49 -42.36
C ASP A 1004 5.53 27.96 -41.55
N VAL A 1005 5.28 27.34 -40.40
CA VAL A 1005 4.19 27.70 -39.47
C VAL A 1005 4.46 29.06 -38.82
N ARG A 1006 5.70 29.29 -38.40
CA ARG A 1006 6.13 30.61 -37.87
C ARG A 1006 5.95 31.69 -38.93
N ASP A 1007 6.37 31.42 -40.16
CA ASP A 1007 6.27 32.38 -41.25
C ASP A 1007 4.80 32.67 -41.61
N ALA A 1008 3.94 31.64 -41.63
CA ALA A 1008 2.50 31.84 -41.81
C ALA A 1008 1.85 32.68 -40.69
N MET A 1009 2.32 32.55 -39.45
CA MET A 1009 1.87 33.38 -38.32
C MET A 1009 2.36 34.83 -38.47
N ALA A 1010 3.62 35.02 -38.86
CA ALA A 1010 4.19 36.35 -39.10
C ALA A 1010 3.47 37.07 -40.26
N ASP A 1011 3.18 36.35 -41.35
CA ASP A 1011 2.38 36.84 -42.49
C ASP A 1011 1.00 37.33 -42.01
N ALA A 1012 0.34 36.57 -41.13
CA ALA A 1012 -0.95 36.93 -40.57
C ALA A 1012 -0.89 38.23 -39.74
N PHE A 1013 0.09 38.36 -38.84
CA PHE A 1013 0.28 39.56 -38.03
C PHE A 1013 0.58 40.79 -38.88
N SER A 1014 1.42 40.64 -39.90
CA SER A 1014 1.76 41.78 -40.76
C SER A 1014 0.58 42.24 -41.60
N LYS A 1015 -0.18 41.30 -42.16
CA LYS A 1015 -1.29 41.61 -43.06
C LYS A 1015 -2.51 42.20 -42.36
N TYR A 1016 -2.86 41.71 -41.16
CA TYR A 1016 -4.13 42.04 -40.51
C TYR A 1016 -4.01 42.88 -39.23
N ALA A 1017 -2.83 42.93 -38.60
CA ALA A 1017 -2.62 43.74 -37.40
C ALA A 1017 -1.68 44.94 -37.63
N GLY A 1018 -1.28 45.20 -38.88
CA GLY A 1018 -0.41 46.33 -39.23
C GLY A 1018 1.00 46.25 -38.62
N VAL A 1019 1.40 45.09 -38.10
CA VAL A 1019 2.73 44.87 -37.52
C VAL A 1019 3.77 44.88 -38.65
N LYS A 1020 4.82 45.68 -38.49
CA LYS A 1020 5.87 45.73 -39.52
C LYS A 1020 6.60 44.39 -39.59
N PRO A 1021 7.04 43.93 -40.78
CA PRO A 1021 7.74 42.64 -40.91
C PRO A 1021 8.92 42.48 -39.94
N ALA A 1022 9.70 43.54 -39.70
CA ALA A 1022 10.83 43.52 -38.76
C ALA A 1022 10.43 43.35 -37.28
N GLU A 1023 9.18 43.69 -36.92
CA GLU A 1023 8.64 43.60 -35.56
C GLU A 1023 7.93 42.26 -35.31
N THR A 1024 7.43 41.59 -36.36
CA THR A 1024 6.75 40.27 -36.24
C THR A 1024 7.62 39.20 -35.59
N ALA A 1025 8.92 39.18 -35.88
CA ALA A 1025 9.86 38.22 -35.29
C ALA A 1025 10.00 38.43 -33.77
N ARG A 1026 10.07 39.69 -33.32
CA ARG A 1026 10.14 40.02 -31.89
C ARG A 1026 8.86 39.62 -31.17
N LEU A 1027 7.71 39.91 -31.77
CA LEU A 1027 6.41 39.55 -31.22
C LEU A 1027 6.24 38.03 -31.05
N ILE A 1028 6.72 37.22 -32.00
CA ILE A 1028 6.67 35.76 -31.85
C ILE A 1028 7.58 35.30 -30.70
N GLU A 1029 8.75 35.91 -30.51
CA GLU A 1029 9.60 35.61 -29.35
C GLU A 1029 8.93 36.04 -28.04
N GLU A 1030 8.28 37.21 -27.97
CA GLU A 1030 7.48 37.62 -26.80
C GLU A 1030 6.33 36.64 -26.51
N LEU A 1031 5.67 36.11 -27.54
CA LEU A 1031 4.64 35.07 -27.40
C LEU A 1031 5.22 33.74 -26.90
N LYS A 1032 6.46 33.39 -27.25
CA LYS A 1032 7.14 32.22 -26.69
C LYS A 1032 7.50 32.43 -25.22
N GLU A 1033 8.04 33.60 -24.89
CA GLU A 1033 8.43 33.97 -23.52
C GLU A 1033 7.22 34.02 -22.58
N SER A 1034 6.06 34.44 -23.09
CA SER A 1034 4.78 34.43 -22.37
C SER A 1034 4.04 33.08 -22.41
N GLU A 1035 4.66 32.02 -22.95
CA GLU A 1035 4.08 30.67 -23.06
C GLU A 1035 2.77 30.61 -23.89
N ARG A 1036 2.58 31.57 -24.79
CA ARG A 1036 1.44 31.65 -25.72
C ARG A 1036 1.74 31.12 -27.11
N TYR A 1037 3.01 30.81 -27.41
CA TYR A 1037 3.43 30.13 -28.63
C TYR A 1037 4.34 28.94 -28.27
N VAL A 1038 3.74 27.75 -28.13
CA VAL A 1038 4.38 26.55 -27.60
C VAL A 1038 4.60 25.52 -28.70
N LEU A 1039 5.82 25.02 -28.83
CA LEU A 1039 6.16 24.01 -29.84
C LEU A 1039 6.71 22.74 -29.16
N GLU A 1040 6.07 21.60 -29.38
CA GLU A 1040 6.57 20.27 -28.99
C GLU A 1040 6.86 19.45 -30.25
N VAL A 1041 8.05 19.67 -30.82
CA VAL A 1041 8.49 19.01 -32.06
C VAL A 1041 9.58 17.98 -31.82
N TYR A 1042 9.56 16.89 -32.61
CA TYR A 1042 10.46 15.74 -32.46
C TYR A 1042 11.13 15.28 -33.76
#